data_AF-A0A452Y409-F1
#
_entry.id   AF-A0A452Y409-F1
#
_cell.length_a   1.000
_cell.length_b   1.000
_cell.length_c   1.000
_cell.angle_alpha   90.00
_cell.angle_beta   90.00
_cell.angle_gamma   90.00
#
_symmetry.space_group_name_H-M   'P 1'
#
loop_
_entity.id
_entity.type
_entity.pdbx_description
1 polymer ?
#
loop_
_entity_poly.entity_id
_entity_poly.type
_entity_poly.pdbx_seq_one_letter_code
_entity_poly.pdbx_strand_id
1 'polypeptide(L)'
;MAIPLALLLSLLFGIVLAPECVATPDMAPATLLQVKSDLIDPQGILSGWSPEADVCSWHGVSCLPGEGIVTGLNLSGYGLSGTISPAISGLMSVEVIDFSSNSLTGPIPPELGMLQNLKTLLLYSNSLVGTIPPELGLLGNLKVLRLGDNMLHGEIPLQLGNCTELETMALAYCQLSGTIPHQIGNLKNLQQLVLDNNTLTGSIPEQLVGCANLRSLSVSDNRLGGTIPSFIGSLSVLQSLNLANNQFSGAIPADIGKLSSLTYLNLLGNRLTGAIPEELNQLSQLQVLDLSKNNISGVISISTSQLKNLKYLVLSDNLLDGTIPGDLCPGNSSLENLFLAGNNLEGGIEGLLNCISLRSIDASNNSFTGKIPSEIDRLANLVDLVLHNNSLTGVLPPEIVNLSNLEMLSLYHNGLTGVLPPEIGRLQRLKALFLYENQMSGTIPDEITDCTSLEEVDFFGNHFHGTIPEKIGNLKSLTVLQLRQNDLSGSIPASLGECRRLQALALADNRLSGALPDTFRLLTELSIITLYNNSLEGPLPEALFELKNLTVINISHNRFSGSVVPLLGSSSLSVLVLTDNNFSGVIPTAVTRSRNMVRLQLAGNCLTGAIPAELGSLTQLKMLDLSSNNLSGDIPAQLSNCLQLTHLNLERNSLTGAVPSWLGGLRFLGELDLSSNALTGVIPVELGNCSSLLKLSLSGNRLSGSIPQEIGRLTSLNVLNLQKNSLTGIIPPTLRRCNKLYELRLSENSLEGPIPMELGQLSELQVMLDLSRNRLSGQIPTSLGNLVKLERLNLSSNQLHGQIPTSLLQLTSLNRLNLSDNLLSGAIPAMLSSFPAASYAGNGELCGVPLPTCGANGRRLASATVSGIVAAIAIVSATVCMALLYIMLRMWSNWREVSVSSSDGEEPEAHDKGGKCCAGDGKYWKVGSGLVVAPSTEDKYSSASESTVLHGKLTEASAINSKG
;
A
#
# COMPACT_ATOMS: atom_id res chain seq x y z
N MET A 1 -5.30 -47.75 -71.52
CA MET A 1 -3.82 -47.66 -71.54
C MET A 1 -3.34 -48.31 -70.24
N ALA A 2 -2.92 -49.57 -70.21
CA ALA A 2 -1.63 -50.10 -70.67
C ALA A 2 -0.41 -49.55 -69.89
N ILE A 3 -0.18 -50.10 -68.67
CA ILE A 3 1.03 -50.79 -68.12
C ILE A 3 2.42 -50.21 -68.51
N PRO A 4 3.43 -50.14 -67.58
CA PRO A 4 3.80 -51.23 -66.66
C PRO A 4 4.05 -50.85 -65.19
N LEU A 5 3.55 -51.60 -64.19
CA LEU A 5 3.88 -52.99 -63.80
C LEU A 5 5.38 -53.29 -63.55
N ALA A 6 6.26 -52.28 -63.60
CA ALA A 6 7.67 -52.44 -63.25
C ALA A 6 8.04 -51.92 -61.85
N LEU A 7 7.18 -51.12 -61.20
CA LEU A 7 7.44 -50.61 -59.83
C LEU A 7 6.72 -51.37 -58.71
N LEU A 8 5.80 -52.28 -59.04
CA LEU A 8 5.06 -53.05 -58.03
C LEU A 8 5.75 -54.37 -57.63
N LEU A 9 6.80 -54.78 -58.35
CA LEU A 9 7.50 -56.04 -58.12
C LEU A 9 8.83 -55.89 -57.33
N SER A 10 9.29 -54.67 -57.06
CA SER A 10 10.48 -54.43 -56.20
C SER A 10 10.13 -54.14 -54.74
N LEU A 11 8.85 -54.05 -54.37
CA LEU A 11 8.38 -53.83 -53.00
C LEU A 11 7.75 -55.08 -52.36
N LEU A 12 7.67 -56.21 -53.08
CA LEU A 12 7.04 -57.46 -52.62
C LEU A 12 8.00 -58.65 -52.46
N PHE A 13 9.31 -58.46 -52.68
CA PHE A 13 10.34 -59.45 -52.35
C PHE A 13 11.43 -58.82 -51.47
N GLY A 14 11.05 -58.60 -50.22
CA GLY A 14 11.97 -58.16 -49.15
C GLY A 14 11.44 -58.44 -47.75
N ILE A 15 10.42 -59.29 -47.62
CA ILE A 15 9.84 -59.74 -46.35
C ILE A 15 9.95 -61.26 -46.31
N VAL A 16 11.16 -61.79 -46.17
CA VAL A 16 11.48 -63.01 -45.40
C VAL A 16 12.99 -62.88 -45.10
N LEU A 17 13.37 -63.11 -43.84
CA LEU A 17 14.68 -62.91 -43.21
C LEU A 17 14.83 -61.54 -42.52
N ALA A 18 13.87 -61.19 -41.66
CA ALA A 18 14.29 -60.66 -40.37
C ALA A 18 15.01 -61.80 -39.64
N PRO A 19 16.27 -61.67 -39.22
CA PRO A 19 16.78 -62.59 -38.22
C PRO A 19 15.88 -62.41 -37.00
N GLU A 20 15.31 -63.51 -36.50
CA GLU A 20 14.86 -63.57 -35.12
C GLU A 20 16.05 -63.12 -34.27
N CYS A 21 16.05 -61.86 -33.82
CA CYS A 21 16.95 -61.42 -32.78
C CYS A 21 16.34 -61.91 -31.48
N VAL A 22 16.47 -63.21 -31.25
CA VAL A 22 16.50 -63.75 -29.89
C VAL A 22 17.66 -63.01 -29.22
N ALA A 23 17.37 -62.20 -28.21
CA ALA A 23 18.40 -61.58 -27.40
C ALA A 23 19.28 -62.70 -26.85
N THR A 24 20.50 -62.80 -27.35
CA THR A 24 21.55 -63.46 -26.60
C THR A 24 21.83 -62.58 -25.38
N PRO A 25 22.11 -63.17 -24.20
CA PRO A 25 22.39 -62.44 -22.95
C PRO A 25 23.53 -61.40 -23.01
N ASP A 26 24.26 -61.28 -24.12
CA ASP A 26 25.53 -60.53 -24.25
C ASP A 26 25.41 -59.02 -24.61
N MET A 27 24.23 -58.49 -24.98
CA MET A 27 24.12 -57.07 -25.44
C MET A 27 23.63 -56.05 -24.39
N ALA A 28 23.03 -56.50 -23.27
CA ALA A 28 22.54 -55.60 -22.22
C ALA A 28 23.65 -54.78 -21.53
N PRO A 29 24.84 -55.35 -21.20
CA PRO A 29 25.92 -54.59 -20.58
C PRO A 29 26.45 -53.48 -21.49
N ALA A 30 26.61 -53.74 -22.79
CA ALA A 30 27.05 -52.75 -23.77
C ALA A 30 26.04 -51.60 -23.91
N THR A 31 24.74 -51.94 -23.93
CA THR A 31 23.65 -50.95 -23.99
C THR A 31 23.64 -50.05 -22.76
N LEU A 32 23.76 -50.62 -21.56
CA LEU A 32 23.80 -49.85 -20.32
C LEU A 32 25.07 -48.98 -20.21
N LEU A 33 26.22 -49.44 -20.68
CA LEU A 33 27.42 -48.59 -20.75
C LEU A 33 27.25 -47.40 -21.70
N GLN A 34 26.50 -47.56 -22.80
CA GLN A 34 26.11 -46.45 -23.68
C GLN A 34 25.13 -45.50 -22.99
N VAL A 35 24.13 -46.02 -22.25
CA VAL A 35 23.24 -45.18 -21.43
C VAL A 35 24.06 -44.36 -20.42
N LYS A 36 25.05 -44.98 -19.76
CA LYS A 36 25.95 -44.31 -18.83
C LYS A 36 26.78 -43.20 -19.49
N SER A 37 27.17 -43.31 -20.76
CA SER A 37 28.00 -42.28 -21.42
C SER A 37 27.28 -40.96 -21.65
N ASP A 38 25.94 -41.00 -21.75
CA ASP A 38 25.10 -39.82 -21.96
C ASP A 38 24.63 -39.20 -20.63
N LEU A 39 24.94 -39.85 -19.51
CA LEU A 39 24.69 -39.40 -18.16
C LEU A 39 25.94 -38.77 -17.54
N ILE A 40 25.72 -37.74 -16.72
CA ILE A 40 26.75 -37.11 -15.91
C ILE A 40 26.43 -37.45 -14.45
N ASP A 41 27.36 -38.14 -13.82
CA ASP A 41 27.23 -38.69 -12.46
C ASP A 41 28.24 -38.01 -11.51
N PRO A 42 27.87 -36.87 -10.90
CA PRO A 42 28.78 -36.12 -10.04
C PRO A 42 29.09 -36.85 -8.72
N GLN A 43 28.23 -37.79 -8.29
CA GLN A 43 28.39 -38.50 -7.02
C GLN A 43 29.07 -39.87 -7.19
N GLY A 44 29.38 -40.28 -8.41
CA GLY A 44 30.05 -41.55 -8.70
C GLY A 44 29.19 -42.78 -8.42
N ILE A 45 27.86 -42.65 -8.44
CA ILE A 45 26.90 -43.74 -8.21
C ILE A 45 27.00 -44.85 -9.27
N LEU A 46 27.26 -44.46 -10.52
CA LEU A 46 27.43 -45.35 -11.67
C LEU A 46 28.86 -45.87 -11.80
N SER A 47 29.77 -45.56 -10.88
CA SER A 47 31.18 -45.98 -10.95
C SER A 47 31.37 -47.50 -11.06
N GLY A 48 30.50 -48.28 -10.40
CA GLY A 48 30.49 -49.75 -10.43
C GLY A 48 30.02 -50.38 -11.74
N TRP A 49 29.50 -49.60 -12.69
CA TRP A 49 29.13 -50.11 -14.02
C TRP A 49 30.40 -50.29 -14.85
N SER A 50 30.92 -51.51 -14.90
CA SER A 50 32.16 -51.85 -15.61
C SER A 50 32.01 -53.14 -16.42
N PRO A 51 32.74 -53.29 -17.55
CA PRO A 51 32.69 -54.51 -18.38
C PRO A 51 33.10 -55.80 -17.65
N GLU A 52 33.84 -55.68 -16.53
CA GLU A 52 34.39 -56.79 -15.77
C GLU A 52 33.47 -57.29 -14.66
N ALA A 53 32.39 -56.55 -14.35
CA ALA A 53 31.43 -56.88 -13.30
C ALA A 53 30.11 -57.39 -13.89
N ASP A 54 29.44 -58.31 -13.18
CA ASP A 54 28.11 -58.80 -13.56
C ASP A 54 27.11 -57.63 -13.62
N VAL A 55 26.43 -57.48 -14.75
CA VAL A 55 25.44 -56.40 -14.98
C VAL A 55 24.34 -56.39 -13.92
N CYS A 56 24.00 -57.55 -13.36
CA CYS A 56 22.99 -57.67 -12.31
C CYS A 56 23.48 -57.22 -10.93
N SER A 57 24.78 -56.95 -10.78
CA SER A 57 25.37 -56.33 -9.59
C SER A 57 25.47 -54.81 -9.69
N TRP A 58 25.18 -54.23 -10.87
CA TRP A 58 25.29 -52.80 -11.09
C TRP A 58 24.23 -52.04 -10.32
N HIS A 59 24.64 -50.92 -9.72
CA HIS A 59 23.74 -50.07 -8.94
C HIS A 59 22.56 -49.61 -9.81
N GLY A 60 21.35 -49.81 -9.30
CA GLY A 60 20.11 -49.45 -9.99
C GLY A 60 19.65 -50.44 -11.08
N VAL A 61 20.36 -51.52 -11.36
CA VAL A 61 19.95 -52.56 -12.32
C VAL A 61 19.28 -53.71 -11.59
N SER A 62 18.13 -54.16 -12.10
CA SER A 62 17.42 -55.36 -11.63
C SER A 62 17.35 -56.40 -12.73
N CYS A 63 17.59 -57.67 -12.37
CA CYS A 63 17.56 -58.79 -13.31
C CYS A 63 16.57 -59.88 -12.90
N LEU A 64 16.13 -60.67 -13.88
CA LEU A 64 15.36 -61.88 -13.64
C LEU A 64 16.21 -62.93 -12.90
N PRO A 65 15.71 -63.52 -11.78
CA PRO A 65 16.48 -64.47 -10.98
C PRO A 65 16.94 -65.69 -11.79
N GLY A 66 18.25 -65.92 -11.86
CA GLY A 66 18.83 -67.10 -12.51
C GLY A 66 19.05 -67.00 -14.03
N GLU A 67 18.58 -65.94 -14.68
CA GLU A 67 18.68 -65.77 -16.14
C GLU A 67 19.56 -64.59 -16.58
N GLY A 68 19.92 -63.67 -15.67
CA GLY A 68 20.79 -62.52 -15.99
C GLY A 68 20.15 -61.47 -16.90
N ILE A 69 18.85 -61.57 -17.18
CA ILE A 69 18.11 -60.68 -18.06
C ILE A 69 17.71 -59.41 -17.29
N VAL A 70 18.11 -58.23 -17.78
CA VAL A 70 17.74 -56.94 -17.18
C VAL A 70 16.25 -56.69 -17.34
N THR A 71 15.55 -56.51 -16.22
CA THR A 71 14.09 -56.29 -16.14
C THR A 71 13.74 -54.93 -15.53
N GLY A 72 14.67 -54.26 -14.85
CA GLY A 72 14.41 -52.97 -14.24
C GLY A 72 15.65 -52.08 -14.20
N LEU A 73 15.43 -50.78 -14.38
CA LEU A 73 16.45 -49.75 -14.24
C LEU A 73 15.90 -48.62 -13.36
N ASN A 74 16.43 -48.48 -12.15
CA ASN A 74 16.06 -47.44 -11.19
C ASN A 74 17.29 -46.62 -10.79
N LEU A 75 17.37 -45.41 -11.32
CA LEU A 75 18.38 -44.40 -11.03
C LEU A 75 17.77 -43.12 -10.44
N SER A 76 16.66 -43.24 -9.71
CA SER A 76 15.97 -42.09 -9.14
C SER A 76 16.73 -41.42 -7.98
N GLY A 77 16.65 -40.09 -7.89
CA GLY A 77 17.09 -39.35 -6.70
C GLY A 77 18.60 -39.18 -6.51
N TYR A 78 19.43 -39.49 -7.51
CA TYR A 78 20.90 -39.46 -7.39
C TYR A 78 21.55 -38.16 -7.90
N GLY A 79 20.76 -37.19 -8.35
CA GLY A 79 21.26 -35.93 -8.89
C GLY A 79 22.02 -36.10 -10.21
N LEU A 80 21.68 -37.15 -10.98
CA LEU A 80 22.24 -37.39 -12.32
C LEU A 80 21.84 -36.25 -13.26
N SER A 81 22.75 -35.85 -14.15
CA SER A 81 22.47 -34.88 -15.22
C SER A 81 22.85 -35.48 -16.58
N GLY A 82 22.77 -34.71 -17.67
CA GLY A 82 22.95 -35.23 -19.03
C GLY A 82 21.61 -35.46 -19.73
N THR A 83 21.53 -36.46 -20.61
CA THR A 83 20.34 -36.75 -21.43
C THR A 83 19.95 -38.22 -21.39
N ILE A 84 18.67 -38.54 -21.64
CA ILE A 84 18.21 -39.91 -21.78
C ILE A 84 18.68 -40.45 -23.15
N SER A 85 19.53 -41.47 -23.15
CA SER A 85 20.08 -42.06 -24.38
C SER A 85 19.02 -42.81 -25.19
N PRO A 86 18.91 -42.61 -26.52
CA PRO A 86 18.09 -43.45 -27.39
C PRO A 86 18.48 -44.92 -27.40
N ALA A 87 19.73 -45.23 -27.02
CA ALA A 87 20.23 -46.61 -26.93
C ALA A 87 19.46 -47.47 -25.92
N ILE A 88 18.73 -46.85 -24.99
CA ILE A 88 17.90 -47.55 -23.99
C ILE A 88 16.87 -48.51 -24.62
N SER A 89 16.50 -48.31 -25.89
CA SER A 89 15.62 -49.19 -26.66
C SER A 89 16.20 -50.59 -26.92
N GLY A 90 17.51 -50.79 -26.72
CA GLY A 90 18.15 -52.10 -26.75
C GLY A 90 17.80 -53.02 -25.57
N LEU A 91 17.22 -52.48 -24.48
CA LEU A 91 16.83 -53.24 -23.29
C LEU A 91 15.42 -53.85 -23.43
N MET A 92 15.20 -54.67 -24.44
CA MET A 92 13.85 -55.13 -24.86
C MET A 92 13.05 -55.88 -23.77
N SER A 93 13.72 -56.46 -22.77
CA SER A 93 13.09 -57.19 -21.66
C SER A 93 12.73 -56.31 -20.45
N VAL A 94 13.03 -55.01 -20.50
CA VAL A 94 12.81 -54.12 -19.36
C VAL A 94 11.33 -53.87 -19.11
N GLU A 95 10.92 -53.99 -17.85
CA GLU A 95 9.56 -53.74 -17.38
C GLU A 95 9.44 -52.41 -16.63
N VAL A 96 10.53 -51.94 -16.01
CA VAL A 96 10.54 -50.73 -15.18
C VAL A 96 11.72 -49.83 -15.55
N ILE A 97 11.42 -48.57 -15.86
CA ILE A 97 12.42 -47.50 -15.99
C ILE A 97 12.02 -46.37 -15.03
N ASP A 98 12.91 -46.05 -14.10
CA ASP A 98 12.77 -44.94 -13.16
C ASP A 98 14.02 -44.07 -13.13
N PHE A 99 13.92 -42.90 -13.76
CA PHE A 99 14.93 -41.84 -13.78
C PHE A 99 14.45 -40.58 -13.05
N SER A 100 13.41 -40.69 -12.23
CA SER A 100 12.78 -39.54 -11.59
C SER A 100 13.68 -38.83 -10.56
N SER A 101 13.35 -37.58 -10.23
CA SER A 101 14.06 -36.80 -9.20
C SER A 101 15.56 -36.65 -9.47
N ASN A 102 15.90 -36.24 -10.69
CA ASN A 102 17.28 -35.98 -11.12
C ASN A 102 17.35 -34.60 -11.82
N SER A 103 18.48 -34.30 -12.45
CA SER A 103 18.73 -33.07 -13.22
C SER A 103 18.89 -33.38 -14.72
N LEU A 104 18.17 -34.39 -15.22
CA LEU A 104 18.24 -34.80 -16.63
C LEU A 104 17.63 -33.72 -17.54
N THR A 105 18.23 -33.54 -18.71
CA THR A 105 17.84 -32.55 -19.73
C THR A 105 17.59 -33.23 -21.08
N GLY A 106 17.22 -32.45 -22.09
CA GLY A 106 16.95 -32.96 -23.43
C GLY A 106 15.56 -33.58 -23.59
N PRO A 107 15.23 -34.06 -24.79
CA PRO A 107 13.92 -34.65 -25.08
C PRO A 107 13.77 -36.08 -24.56
N ILE A 108 12.52 -36.51 -24.38
CA ILE A 108 12.19 -37.92 -24.20
C ILE A 108 12.42 -38.64 -25.55
N PRO A 109 13.30 -39.67 -25.63
CA PRO A 109 13.56 -40.36 -26.89
C PRO A 109 12.32 -41.12 -27.40
N PRO A 110 11.91 -40.93 -28.66
CA PRO A 110 10.83 -41.71 -29.29
C PRO A 110 11.08 -43.22 -29.27
N GLU A 111 12.35 -43.64 -29.28
CA GLU A 111 12.78 -45.04 -29.26
C GLU A 111 12.32 -45.80 -28.00
N LEU A 112 11.95 -45.10 -26.92
CA LEU A 112 11.30 -45.71 -25.76
C LEU A 112 10.03 -46.47 -26.14
N GLY A 113 9.33 -46.08 -27.22
CA GLY A 113 8.17 -46.80 -27.75
C GLY A 113 8.46 -48.23 -28.26
N MET A 114 9.72 -48.60 -28.43
CA MET A 114 10.14 -49.95 -28.84
C MET A 114 10.12 -50.96 -27.68
N LEU A 115 10.06 -50.51 -26.43
CA LEU A 115 10.15 -51.35 -25.23
C LEU A 115 8.81 -52.01 -24.89
N GLN A 116 8.37 -52.96 -25.71
CA GLN A 116 7.02 -53.56 -25.64
C GLN A 116 6.68 -54.26 -24.30
N ASN A 117 7.67 -54.61 -23.48
CA ASN A 117 7.49 -55.20 -22.15
C ASN A 117 7.39 -54.17 -21.02
N LEU A 118 7.58 -52.87 -21.31
CA LEU A 118 7.61 -51.81 -20.31
C LEU A 118 6.23 -51.64 -19.66
N LYS A 119 6.20 -51.73 -18.33
CA LYS A 119 5.01 -51.57 -17.48
C LYS A 119 5.03 -50.24 -16.73
N THR A 120 6.21 -49.75 -16.37
CA THR A 120 6.36 -48.54 -15.57
C THR A 120 7.43 -47.63 -16.16
N LEU A 121 7.06 -46.39 -16.48
CA LEU A 121 7.97 -45.33 -16.94
C LEU A 121 7.83 -44.09 -16.05
N LEU A 122 8.88 -43.80 -15.30
CA LEU A 122 8.95 -42.67 -14.35
C LEU A 122 10.10 -41.74 -14.73
N LEU A 123 9.77 -40.56 -15.26
CA LEU A 123 10.74 -39.54 -15.69
C LEU A 123 10.49 -38.17 -15.01
N TYR A 124 9.60 -38.13 -14.01
CA TYR A 124 9.16 -36.89 -13.36
C TYR A 124 10.25 -36.21 -12.53
N SER A 125 10.08 -34.92 -12.23
CA SER A 125 11.02 -34.10 -11.46
C SER A 125 12.42 -34.11 -12.05
N ASN A 126 12.52 -33.58 -13.28
CA ASN A 126 13.75 -33.40 -14.04
C ASN A 126 13.69 -32.04 -14.79
N SER A 127 14.62 -31.81 -15.71
CA SER A 127 14.65 -30.66 -16.62
C SER A 127 14.46 -31.07 -18.08
N LEU A 128 13.64 -32.10 -18.33
CA LEU A 128 13.37 -32.60 -19.68
C LEU A 128 12.57 -31.56 -20.49
N VAL A 129 12.89 -31.45 -21.77
CA VAL A 129 12.30 -30.48 -22.71
C VAL A 129 11.67 -31.22 -23.91
N GLY A 130 11.06 -30.50 -24.84
CA GLY A 130 10.46 -31.11 -26.04
C GLY A 130 9.04 -31.61 -25.81
N THR A 131 8.53 -32.40 -26.76
CA THR A 131 7.17 -32.95 -26.73
C THR A 131 7.13 -34.36 -26.17
N ILE A 132 5.97 -34.78 -25.67
CA ILE A 132 5.73 -36.19 -25.34
C ILE A 132 5.70 -36.98 -26.67
N PRO A 133 6.55 -38.00 -26.87
CA PRO A 133 6.57 -38.74 -28.13
C PRO A 133 5.28 -39.55 -28.34
N PRO A 134 4.62 -39.46 -29.51
CA PRO A 134 3.44 -40.29 -29.83
C PRO A 134 3.75 -41.80 -29.86
N GLU A 135 5.01 -42.18 -30.07
CA GLU A 135 5.50 -43.55 -30.06
C GLU A 135 5.31 -44.25 -28.70
N LEU A 136 5.20 -43.50 -27.60
CA LEU A 136 4.85 -44.07 -26.30
C LEU A 136 3.48 -44.76 -26.33
N GLY A 137 2.59 -44.40 -27.26
CA GLY A 137 1.32 -45.09 -27.50
C GLY A 137 1.45 -46.51 -28.06
N LEU A 138 2.65 -46.95 -28.44
CA LEU A 138 2.94 -48.33 -28.86
C LEU A 138 3.18 -49.27 -27.68
N LEU A 139 3.29 -48.76 -26.45
CA LEU A 139 3.58 -49.53 -25.25
C LEU A 139 2.31 -50.19 -24.70
N GLY A 140 1.91 -51.32 -25.31
CA GLY A 140 0.66 -52.00 -24.99
C GLY A 140 0.55 -52.53 -23.55
N ASN A 141 1.67 -52.79 -22.88
CA ASN A 141 1.73 -53.31 -21.49
C ASN A 141 1.92 -52.21 -20.43
N LEU A 142 1.98 -50.94 -20.83
CA LEU A 142 2.28 -49.84 -19.92
C LEU A 142 1.13 -49.61 -18.93
N LYS A 143 1.45 -49.66 -17.65
CA LYS A 143 0.53 -49.46 -16.52
C LYS A 143 0.70 -48.09 -15.86
N VAL A 144 1.94 -47.60 -15.75
CA VAL A 144 2.24 -46.35 -15.07
C VAL A 144 3.12 -45.47 -15.96
N LEU A 145 2.61 -44.27 -16.26
CA LEU A 145 3.33 -43.22 -16.97
C LEU A 145 3.35 -41.95 -16.12
N ARG A 146 4.54 -41.54 -15.65
CA ARG A 146 4.72 -40.29 -14.90
C ARG A 146 5.85 -39.46 -15.50
N LEU A 147 5.48 -38.33 -16.09
CA LEU A 147 6.40 -37.42 -16.80
C LEU A 147 6.40 -35.99 -16.24
N GLY A 148 5.59 -35.72 -15.22
CA GLY A 148 5.37 -34.36 -14.68
C GLY A 148 6.61 -33.69 -14.08
N ASP A 149 6.46 -32.43 -13.68
CA ASP A 149 7.54 -31.60 -13.12
C ASP A 149 8.78 -31.59 -14.04
N ASN A 150 8.55 -31.12 -15.27
CA ASN A 150 9.51 -31.00 -16.35
C ASN A 150 9.14 -29.79 -17.24
N MET A 151 9.97 -29.47 -18.24
CA MET A 151 9.72 -28.41 -19.24
C MET A 151 9.13 -28.97 -20.55
N LEU A 152 8.32 -30.04 -20.45
CA LEU A 152 7.67 -30.65 -21.61
C LEU A 152 6.57 -29.73 -22.15
N HIS A 153 6.51 -29.55 -23.46
CA HIS A 153 5.53 -28.69 -24.14
C HIS A 153 4.83 -29.44 -25.29
N GLY A 154 3.94 -28.75 -26.01
CA GLY A 154 3.14 -29.36 -27.08
C GLY A 154 1.87 -30.04 -26.56
N GLU A 155 1.19 -30.79 -27.42
CA GLU A 155 -0.08 -31.44 -27.08
C GLU A 155 0.14 -32.81 -26.42
N ILE A 156 -0.86 -33.27 -25.65
CA ILE A 156 -0.90 -34.65 -25.18
C ILE A 156 -1.19 -35.56 -26.39
N PRO A 157 -0.31 -36.51 -26.74
CA PRO A 157 -0.51 -37.34 -27.93
C PRO A 157 -1.76 -38.22 -27.82
N LEU A 158 -2.60 -38.19 -28.86
CA LEU A 158 -3.81 -39.02 -28.93
C LEU A 158 -3.50 -40.53 -28.90
N GLN A 159 -2.30 -40.91 -29.32
CA GLN A 159 -1.80 -42.30 -29.36
C GLN A 159 -1.69 -42.90 -27.96
N LEU A 160 -1.56 -42.09 -26.90
CA LEU A 160 -1.56 -42.60 -25.52
C LEU A 160 -2.89 -43.32 -25.18
N GLY A 161 -3.97 -43.06 -25.91
CA GLY A 161 -5.23 -43.81 -25.80
C GLY A 161 -5.14 -45.27 -26.25
N ASN A 162 -4.04 -45.70 -26.87
CA ASN A 162 -3.80 -47.10 -27.26
C ASN A 162 -3.19 -47.95 -26.14
N CYS A 163 -2.66 -47.35 -25.08
CA CYS A 163 -2.06 -48.06 -23.94
C CYS A 163 -3.14 -48.61 -23.00
N THR A 164 -3.95 -49.58 -23.43
CA THR A 164 -5.17 -50.00 -22.72
C THR A 164 -4.96 -50.59 -21.32
N GLU A 165 -3.73 -50.99 -20.98
CA GLU A 165 -3.34 -51.45 -19.64
C GLU A 165 -3.01 -50.31 -18.65
N LEU A 166 -3.07 -49.04 -19.10
CA LEU A 166 -2.65 -47.91 -18.28
C LEU A 166 -3.59 -47.70 -17.08
N GLU A 167 -3.01 -47.69 -15.89
CA GLU A 167 -3.67 -47.47 -14.60
C GLU A 167 -3.40 -46.04 -14.08
N THR A 168 -2.24 -45.46 -14.38
CA THR A 168 -1.85 -44.12 -13.93
C THR A 168 -1.21 -43.33 -15.07
N MET A 169 -1.78 -42.16 -15.37
CA MET A 169 -1.21 -41.15 -16.25
C MET A 169 -1.03 -39.83 -15.47
N ALA A 170 0.22 -39.45 -15.20
CA ALA A 170 0.53 -38.20 -14.50
C ALA A 170 1.51 -37.32 -15.31
N LEU A 171 1.00 -36.18 -15.77
CA LEU A 171 1.69 -35.23 -16.66
C LEU A 171 1.63 -33.79 -16.11
N ALA A 172 1.45 -33.63 -14.79
CA ALA A 172 1.29 -32.34 -14.14
C ALA A 172 2.59 -31.53 -14.08
N TYR A 173 2.50 -30.20 -13.86
CA TYR A 173 3.65 -29.29 -13.75
C TYR A 173 4.57 -29.33 -14.99
N CYS A 174 3.96 -29.14 -16.15
CA CYS A 174 4.64 -29.05 -17.44
C CYS A 174 4.17 -27.78 -18.19
N GLN A 175 4.50 -27.68 -19.48
CA GLN A 175 4.05 -26.63 -20.40
C GLN A 175 3.13 -27.20 -21.49
N LEU A 176 2.39 -28.27 -21.19
CA LEU A 176 1.52 -28.94 -22.17
C LEU A 176 0.36 -28.02 -22.56
N SER A 177 -0.04 -28.11 -23.83
CA SER A 177 -1.02 -27.25 -24.49
C SER A 177 -2.03 -28.11 -25.28
N GLY A 178 -2.94 -27.47 -26.02
CA GLY A 178 -3.98 -28.18 -26.75
C GLY A 178 -5.14 -28.62 -25.85
N THR A 179 -5.87 -29.66 -26.25
CA THR A 179 -7.04 -30.19 -25.52
C THR A 179 -6.74 -31.54 -24.88
N ILE A 180 -7.52 -31.94 -23.87
CA ILE A 180 -7.50 -33.32 -23.37
C ILE A 180 -8.00 -34.27 -24.48
N PRO A 181 -7.19 -35.23 -24.98
CA PRO A 181 -7.60 -36.11 -26.07
C PRO A 181 -8.77 -37.01 -25.66
N HIS A 182 -9.82 -37.06 -26.49
CA HIS A 182 -10.98 -37.92 -26.24
C HIS A 182 -10.65 -39.41 -26.25
N GLN A 183 -9.56 -39.81 -26.91
CA GLN A 183 -9.05 -41.19 -26.94
C GLN A 183 -8.61 -41.70 -25.57
N ILE A 184 -8.36 -40.83 -24.58
CA ILE A 184 -8.12 -41.24 -23.19
C ILE A 184 -9.31 -42.05 -22.66
N GLY A 185 -10.53 -41.81 -23.15
CA GLY A 185 -11.71 -42.61 -22.85
C GLY A 185 -11.61 -44.11 -23.18
N ASN A 186 -10.64 -44.52 -24.00
CA ASN A 186 -10.38 -45.94 -24.29
C ASN A 186 -9.64 -46.66 -23.14
N LEU A 187 -9.04 -45.91 -22.21
CA LEU A 187 -8.21 -46.45 -21.12
C LEU A 187 -9.09 -46.94 -19.96
N LYS A 188 -9.70 -48.12 -20.14
CA LYS A 188 -10.69 -48.67 -19.20
C LYS A 188 -10.10 -49.04 -17.83
N ASN A 189 -8.79 -49.30 -17.77
CA ASN A 189 -8.07 -49.62 -16.53
C ASN A 189 -7.57 -48.37 -15.78
N LEU A 190 -7.74 -47.18 -16.35
CA LEU A 190 -7.21 -45.94 -15.79
C LEU A 190 -7.86 -45.62 -14.45
N GLN A 191 -7.04 -45.47 -13.42
CA GLN A 191 -7.43 -45.13 -12.05
C GLN A 191 -7.05 -43.70 -11.69
N GLN A 192 -5.95 -43.18 -12.26
CA GLN A 192 -5.47 -41.82 -11.99
C GLN A 192 -5.15 -41.09 -13.28
N LEU A 193 -5.79 -39.93 -13.47
CA LEU A 193 -5.46 -38.97 -14.52
C LEU A 193 -5.12 -37.63 -13.86
N VAL A 194 -3.85 -37.23 -13.95
CA VAL A 194 -3.30 -36.06 -13.24
C VAL A 194 -2.60 -35.16 -14.26
N LEU A 195 -3.20 -34.02 -14.58
CA LEU A 195 -2.76 -33.08 -15.63
C LEU A 195 -2.61 -31.64 -15.10
N ASP A 196 -2.52 -31.48 -13.79
CA ASP A 196 -2.50 -30.17 -13.12
C ASP A 196 -1.37 -29.26 -13.61
N ASN A 197 -1.56 -27.95 -13.51
CA ASN A 197 -0.54 -26.93 -13.78
C ASN A 197 0.11 -27.09 -15.17
N ASN A 198 -0.72 -26.86 -16.19
CA ASN A 198 -0.37 -26.89 -17.60
C ASN A 198 -1.09 -25.72 -18.31
N THR A 199 -1.08 -25.70 -19.65
CA THR A 199 -1.79 -24.69 -20.46
C THR A 199 -2.92 -25.29 -21.30
N LEU A 200 -3.50 -26.42 -20.84
CA LEU A 200 -4.57 -27.14 -21.55
C LEU A 200 -5.82 -26.27 -21.70
N THR A 201 -6.49 -26.41 -22.82
CA THR A 201 -7.68 -25.66 -23.25
C THR A 201 -8.81 -26.60 -23.66
N GLY A 202 -9.96 -26.06 -24.06
CA GLY A 202 -11.12 -26.86 -24.45
C GLY A 202 -11.94 -27.31 -23.24
N SER A 203 -12.75 -28.36 -23.40
CA SER A 203 -13.61 -28.91 -22.34
C SER A 203 -13.14 -30.32 -21.94
N ILE A 204 -13.69 -30.84 -20.84
CA ILE A 204 -13.49 -32.24 -20.45
C ILE A 204 -14.27 -33.12 -21.45
N PRO A 205 -13.62 -34.02 -22.21
CA PRO A 205 -14.28 -34.79 -23.27
C PRO A 205 -15.25 -35.83 -22.70
N GLU A 206 -16.45 -35.94 -23.30
CA GLU A 206 -17.51 -36.88 -22.89
C GLU A 206 -17.08 -38.35 -22.90
N GLN A 207 -16.10 -38.69 -23.75
CA GLN A 207 -15.58 -40.05 -23.89
C GLN A 207 -14.86 -40.54 -22.62
N LEU A 208 -14.46 -39.66 -21.70
CA LEU A 208 -13.90 -40.06 -20.40
C LEU A 208 -14.88 -40.89 -19.56
N VAL A 209 -16.18 -40.92 -19.89
CA VAL A 209 -17.13 -41.90 -19.33
C VAL A 209 -16.67 -43.35 -19.50
N GLY A 210 -15.83 -43.64 -20.51
CA GLY A 210 -15.25 -44.98 -20.73
C GLY A 210 -14.23 -45.42 -19.68
N CYS A 211 -13.64 -44.48 -18.93
CA CYS A 211 -12.70 -44.76 -17.84
C CYS A 211 -13.44 -45.12 -16.54
N ALA A 212 -14.24 -46.20 -16.57
CA ALA A 212 -15.12 -46.58 -15.46
C ALA A 212 -14.40 -46.90 -14.13
N ASN A 213 -13.08 -47.14 -14.15
CA ASN A 213 -12.25 -47.40 -12.97
C ASN A 213 -11.55 -46.15 -12.40
N LEU A 214 -11.83 -44.97 -12.94
CA LEU A 214 -11.15 -43.72 -12.57
C LEU A 214 -11.48 -43.33 -11.12
N ARG A 215 -10.43 -43.27 -10.29
CA ARG A 215 -10.50 -42.89 -8.87
C ARG A 215 -10.06 -41.45 -8.62
N SER A 216 -9.17 -40.91 -9.46
CA SER A 216 -8.70 -39.54 -9.34
C SER A 216 -8.67 -38.87 -10.71
N LEU A 217 -9.37 -37.74 -10.82
CA LEU A 217 -9.31 -36.83 -11.96
C LEU A 217 -8.85 -35.45 -11.47
N SER A 218 -7.65 -35.07 -11.85
CA SER A 218 -7.04 -33.78 -11.48
C SER A 218 -6.56 -33.05 -12.73
N VAL A 219 -7.14 -31.88 -12.98
CA VAL A 219 -6.81 -31.01 -14.12
C VAL A 219 -6.72 -29.54 -13.69
N SER A 220 -6.32 -29.30 -12.44
CA SER A 220 -6.29 -27.95 -11.88
C SER A 220 -5.26 -27.05 -12.57
N ASP A 221 -5.39 -25.74 -12.40
CA ASP A 221 -4.42 -24.75 -12.86
C ASP A 221 -4.14 -24.88 -14.38
N ASN A 222 -5.22 -24.80 -15.16
CA ASN A 222 -5.20 -24.89 -16.61
C ASN A 222 -6.10 -23.79 -17.22
N ARG A 223 -6.40 -23.88 -18.51
CA ARG A 223 -7.30 -22.96 -19.24
C ARG A 223 -8.52 -23.69 -19.80
N LEU A 224 -8.94 -24.77 -19.14
CA LEU A 224 -10.12 -25.55 -19.55
C LEU A 224 -11.38 -24.71 -19.32
N GLY A 225 -12.35 -24.81 -20.22
CA GLY A 225 -13.61 -24.06 -20.15
C GLY A 225 -14.80 -24.92 -20.56
N GLY A 226 -15.89 -24.26 -20.95
CA GLY A 226 -17.19 -24.92 -21.14
C GLY A 226 -17.89 -25.20 -19.81
N THR A 227 -18.89 -26.07 -19.84
CA THR A 227 -19.59 -26.53 -18.63
C THR A 227 -18.94 -27.79 -18.07
N ILE A 228 -19.06 -28.01 -16.76
CA ILE A 228 -18.69 -29.31 -16.18
C ILE A 228 -19.66 -30.38 -16.74
N PRO A 229 -19.19 -31.43 -17.41
CA PRO A 229 -20.08 -32.43 -18.02
C PRO A 229 -20.80 -33.31 -17.00
N SER A 230 -22.09 -33.58 -17.23
CA SER A 230 -22.91 -34.42 -16.33
C SER A 230 -22.47 -35.89 -16.28
N PHE A 231 -21.81 -36.41 -17.33
CA PHE A 231 -21.33 -37.80 -17.34
C PHE A 231 -20.36 -38.11 -16.20
N ILE A 232 -19.69 -37.09 -15.64
CA ILE A 232 -18.78 -37.25 -14.49
C ILE A 232 -19.50 -37.98 -13.35
N GLY A 233 -20.79 -37.71 -13.13
CA GLY A 233 -21.62 -38.41 -12.14
C GLY A 233 -21.77 -39.93 -12.35
N SER A 234 -21.38 -40.46 -13.51
CA SER A 234 -21.39 -41.89 -13.83
C SER A 234 -20.12 -42.62 -13.37
N LEU A 235 -19.06 -41.89 -12.98
CA LEU A 235 -17.80 -42.45 -12.51
C LEU A 235 -17.89 -42.82 -11.01
N SER A 236 -18.75 -43.77 -10.65
CA SER A 236 -19.15 -44.03 -9.25
C SER A 236 -18.01 -44.40 -8.29
N VAL A 237 -16.84 -44.82 -8.81
CA VAL A 237 -15.63 -45.14 -8.03
C VAL A 237 -14.70 -43.95 -7.85
N LEU A 238 -15.04 -42.78 -8.38
CA LEU A 238 -14.24 -41.56 -8.28
C LEU A 238 -14.17 -41.11 -6.80
N GLN A 239 -12.95 -40.91 -6.32
CA GLN A 239 -12.61 -40.51 -4.96
C GLN A 239 -12.15 -39.05 -4.90
N SER A 240 -11.45 -38.58 -5.93
CA SER A 240 -10.95 -37.22 -6.02
C SER A 240 -11.32 -36.58 -7.36
N LEU A 241 -11.93 -35.39 -7.30
CA LEU A 241 -12.21 -34.54 -8.45
C LEU A 241 -11.66 -33.14 -8.17
N ASN A 242 -10.61 -32.76 -8.90
CA ASN A 242 -9.98 -31.45 -8.77
C ASN A 242 -9.96 -30.73 -10.13
N LEU A 243 -10.80 -29.70 -10.25
CA LEU A 243 -10.97 -28.86 -11.43
C LEU A 243 -10.61 -27.40 -11.15
N ALA A 244 -9.88 -27.13 -10.05
CA ALA A 244 -9.61 -25.79 -9.58
C ALA A 244 -8.83 -24.92 -10.60
N ASN A 245 -8.95 -23.61 -10.50
CA ASN A 245 -8.22 -22.61 -11.30
C ASN A 245 -8.30 -22.88 -12.81
N ASN A 246 -9.52 -22.85 -13.34
CA ASN A 246 -9.83 -23.02 -14.76
C ASN A 246 -10.85 -21.95 -15.20
N GLN A 247 -11.49 -22.16 -16.35
CA GLN A 247 -12.50 -21.27 -16.94
C GLN A 247 -13.86 -21.97 -17.05
N PHE A 248 -14.14 -23.00 -16.24
CA PHE A 248 -15.42 -23.69 -16.25
C PHE A 248 -16.55 -22.72 -15.89
N SER A 249 -17.68 -22.85 -16.58
CA SER A 249 -18.83 -21.94 -16.51
C SER A 249 -20.15 -22.72 -16.43
N GLY A 250 -21.26 -22.02 -16.25
CA GLY A 250 -22.57 -22.66 -16.04
C GLY A 250 -22.74 -23.17 -14.61
N ALA A 251 -23.78 -23.96 -14.37
CA ALA A 251 -24.09 -24.51 -13.05
C ALA A 251 -23.29 -25.77 -12.72
N ILE A 252 -23.10 -26.03 -11.42
CA ILE A 252 -22.58 -27.31 -10.95
C ILE A 252 -23.62 -28.40 -11.28
N PRO A 253 -23.25 -29.47 -12.02
CA PRO A 253 -24.20 -30.52 -12.38
C PRO A 253 -24.67 -31.32 -11.15
N ALA A 254 -25.98 -31.48 -10.99
CA ALA A 254 -26.59 -32.31 -9.93
C ALA A 254 -26.10 -33.76 -9.96
N ASP A 255 -25.73 -34.28 -11.14
CA ASP A 255 -25.18 -35.63 -11.30
C ASP A 255 -23.91 -35.89 -10.49
N ILE A 256 -23.14 -34.85 -10.11
CA ILE A 256 -21.98 -34.99 -9.21
C ILE A 256 -22.40 -35.63 -7.89
N GLY A 257 -23.63 -35.40 -7.40
CA GLY A 257 -24.17 -36.01 -6.19
C GLY A 257 -24.23 -37.54 -6.21
N LYS A 258 -24.16 -38.17 -7.40
CA LYS A 258 -24.17 -39.64 -7.56
C LYS A 258 -22.81 -40.29 -7.24
N LEU A 259 -21.75 -39.51 -7.05
CA LEU A 259 -20.39 -39.99 -6.79
C LEU A 259 -20.21 -40.48 -5.35
N SER A 260 -20.83 -41.60 -5.00
CA SER A 260 -20.89 -42.10 -3.61
C SER A 260 -19.53 -42.38 -2.95
N SER A 261 -18.46 -42.50 -3.73
CA SER A 261 -17.08 -42.76 -3.25
C SER A 261 -16.24 -41.48 -3.09
N LEU A 262 -16.78 -40.31 -3.45
CA LEU A 262 -16.02 -39.06 -3.52
C LEU A 262 -15.66 -38.56 -2.12
N THR A 263 -14.37 -38.32 -1.91
CA THR A 263 -13.81 -37.78 -0.67
C THR A 263 -13.31 -36.34 -0.83
N TYR A 264 -12.96 -35.93 -2.05
CA TYR A 264 -12.40 -34.61 -2.36
C TYR A 264 -13.06 -34.02 -3.61
N LEU A 265 -13.67 -32.84 -3.46
CA LEU A 265 -14.23 -32.06 -4.55
C LEU A 265 -13.69 -30.63 -4.47
N ASN A 266 -12.93 -30.22 -5.48
CA ASN A 266 -12.39 -28.88 -5.58
C ASN A 266 -12.70 -28.26 -6.94
N LEU A 267 -13.50 -27.19 -6.92
CA LEU A 267 -13.92 -26.39 -8.07
C LEU A 267 -13.49 -24.91 -7.92
N LEU A 268 -12.56 -24.60 -7.01
CA LEU A 268 -12.07 -23.26 -6.72
C LEU A 268 -11.66 -22.50 -7.99
N GLY A 269 -11.84 -21.18 -8.03
CA GLY A 269 -11.22 -20.32 -9.04
C GLY A 269 -11.73 -20.59 -10.46
N ASN A 270 -13.04 -20.69 -10.64
CA ASN A 270 -13.70 -20.87 -11.93
C ASN A 270 -14.73 -19.75 -12.17
N ARG A 271 -15.60 -19.91 -13.18
CA ARG A 271 -16.70 -18.99 -13.51
C ARG A 271 -18.06 -19.67 -13.34
N LEU A 272 -18.17 -20.58 -12.37
CA LEU A 272 -19.40 -21.32 -12.09
C LEU A 272 -20.48 -20.36 -11.56
N THR A 273 -21.72 -20.65 -11.91
CA THR A 273 -22.91 -19.81 -11.64
C THR A 273 -24.05 -20.65 -11.10
N GLY A 274 -25.17 -20.03 -10.71
CA GLY A 274 -26.33 -20.74 -10.17
C GLY A 274 -26.13 -21.18 -8.72
N ALA A 275 -27.10 -21.93 -8.20
CA ALA A 275 -27.10 -22.40 -6.81
C ALA A 275 -26.28 -23.67 -6.60
N ILE A 276 -25.86 -23.88 -5.35
CA ILE A 276 -25.26 -25.15 -4.91
C ILE A 276 -26.34 -26.24 -5.01
N PRO A 277 -26.15 -27.32 -5.80
CA PRO A 277 -27.15 -28.38 -5.95
C PRO A 277 -27.34 -29.16 -4.64
N GLU A 278 -28.59 -29.40 -4.23
CA GLU A 278 -28.91 -30.17 -3.02
C GLU A 278 -28.42 -31.61 -3.10
N GLU A 279 -28.28 -32.16 -4.31
CA GLU A 279 -27.76 -33.50 -4.56
C GLU A 279 -26.33 -33.69 -4.06
N LEU A 280 -25.54 -32.61 -3.90
CA LEU A 280 -24.20 -32.70 -3.32
C LEU A 280 -24.23 -33.28 -1.89
N ASN A 281 -25.34 -33.13 -1.16
CA ASN A 281 -25.47 -33.70 0.18
C ASN A 281 -25.52 -35.24 0.19
N GLN A 282 -25.70 -35.90 -0.96
CA GLN A 282 -25.66 -37.36 -1.08
C GLN A 282 -24.24 -37.94 -0.98
N LEU A 283 -23.21 -37.08 -1.04
CA LEU A 283 -21.79 -37.46 -1.03
C LEU A 283 -21.29 -37.80 0.39
N SER A 284 -21.83 -38.85 0.99
CA SER A 284 -21.57 -39.21 2.39
C SER A 284 -20.09 -39.45 2.78
N GLN A 285 -19.20 -39.70 1.80
CA GLN A 285 -17.76 -39.90 2.02
C GLN A 285 -16.95 -38.59 1.89
N LEU A 286 -17.59 -37.49 1.49
CA LEU A 286 -16.91 -36.23 1.19
C LEU A 286 -16.26 -35.66 2.45
N GLN A 287 -14.98 -35.30 2.33
CA GLN A 287 -14.18 -34.70 3.40
C GLN A 287 -13.84 -33.25 3.10
N VAL A 288 -13.63 -32.91 1.83
CA VAL A 288 -13.30 -31.56 1.36
C VAL A 288 -14.25 -31.16 0.25
N LEU A 289 -14.92 -30.03 0.44
CA LEU A 289 -15.69 -29.33 -0.57
C LEU A 289 -15.18 -27.89 -0.69
N ASP A 290 -14.54 -27.58 -1.80
CA ASP A 290 -14.09 -26.22 -2.12
C ASP A 290 -14.75 -25.73 -3.40
N LEU A 291 -15.58 -24.70 -3.26
CA LEU A 291 -16.31 -24.02 -4.34
C LEU A 291 -15.93 -22.53 -4.42
N SER A 292 -14.87 -22.11 -3.73
CA SER A 292 -14.53 -20.70 -3.59
C SER A 292 -14.12 -20.02 -4.88
N LYS A 293 -14.12 -18.67 -4.90
CA LYS A 293 -13.72 -17.85 -6.05
C LYS A 293 -14.46 -18.23 -7.33
N ASN A 294 -15.78 -18.24 -7.23
CA ASN A 294 -16.70 -18.48 -8.34
C ASN A 294 -17.78 -17.39 -8.35
N ASN A 295 -18.83 -17.58 -9.15
CA ASN A 295 -19.96 -16.67 -9.26
C ASN A 295 -21.27 -17.39 -8.85
N ILE A 296 -21.16 -18.31 -7.88
CA ILE A 296 -22.27 -19.13 -7.35
C ILE A 296 -23.17 -18.23 -6.51
N SER A 297 -24.49 -18.36 -6.69
CA SER A 297 -25.51 -17.50 -6.08
C SER A 297 -26.56 -18.30 -5.34
N GLY A 298 -27.40 -17.65 -4.53
CA GLY A 298 -28.45 -18.30 -3.76
C GLY A 298 -27.99 -18.77 -2.38
N VAL A 299 -28.85 -19.50 -1.69
CA VAL A 299 -28.62 -19.89 -0.29
C VAL A 299 -27.66 -21.07 -0.15
N ILE A 300 -27.02 -21.18 1.03
CA ILE A 300 -26.22 -22.35 1.41
C ILE A 300 -27.18 -23.55 1.59
N SER A 301 -27.12 -24.52 0.68
CA SER A 301 -27.96 -25.73 0.68
C SER A 301 -27.23 -26.99 1.20
N ILE A 302 -26.14 -26.81 1.95
CA ILE A 302 -25.30 -27.90 2.47
C ILE A 302 -25.72 -28.28 3.90
N SER A 303 -25.86 -29.58 4.17
CA SER A 303 -26.14 -30.13 5.51
C SER A 303 -25.18 -31.24 5.89
N THR A 304 -24.46 -31.08 7.00
CA THR A 304 -23.56 -32.13 7.51
C THR A 304 -24.31 -33.27 8.20
N SER A 305 -25.64 -33.20 8.29
CA SER A 305 -26.47 -34.37 8.65
C SER A 305 -26.30 -35.53 7.68
N GLN A 306 -26.14 -35.20 6.40
CA GLN A 306 -25.93 -36.15 5.32
C GLN A 306 -24.43 -36.29 5.00
N LEU A 307 -23.68 -35.18 5.00
CA LEU A 307 -22.23 -35.15 4.77
C LEU A 307 -21.43 -35.40 6.07
N LYS A 308 -21.56 -36.61 6.62
CA LYS A 308 -21.05 -36.98 7.95
C LYS A 308 -19.53 -36.98 8.10
N ASN A 309 -18.78 -36.98 7.00
CA ASN A 309 -17.32 -36.99 6.98
C ASN A 309 -16.71 -35.65 6.56
N LEU A 310 -17.55 -34.63 6.28
CA LEU A 310 -17.09 -33.35 5.79
C LEU A 310 -16.28 -32.64 6.87
N LYS A 311 -15.04 -32.27 6.53
CA LYS A 311 -14.11 -31.58 7.41
C LYS A 311 -13.84 -30.15 6.96
N TYR A 312 -13.86 -29.90 5.65
CA TYR A 312 -13.61 -28.60 5.05
C TYR A 312 -14.78 -28.22 4.14
N LEU A 313 -15.43 -27.11 4.46
CA LEU A 313 -16.42 -26.46 3.61
C LEU A 313 -15.94 -25.05 3.27
N VAL A 314 -15.53 -24.84 2.03
CA VAL A 314 -14.94 -23.59 1.55
C VAL A 314 -15.81 -23.02 0.43
N LEU A 315 -16.50 -21.93 0.74
CA LEU A 315 -17.46 -21.26 -0.15
C LEU A 315 -17.11 -19.77 -0.36
N SER A 316 -15.93 -19.33 0.08
CA SER A 316 -15.51 -17.93 0.03
C SER A 316 -15.50 -17.34 -1.38
N ASP A 317 -15.60 -16.02 -1.50
CA ASP A 317 -15.54 -15.26 -2.75
C ASP A 317 -16.56 -15.77 -3.79
N ASN A 318 -17.84 -15.67 -3.43
CA ASN A 318 -18.99 -16.03 -4.27
C ASN A 318 -20.10 -14.97 -4.13
N LEU A 319 -21.30 -15.26 -4.65
CA LEU A 319 -22.48 -14.40 -4.56
C LEU A 319 -23.58 -15.04 -3.70
N LEU A 320 -23.22 -15.88 -2.73
CA LEU A 320 -24.19 -16.55 -1.85
C LEU A 320 -24.93 -15.54 -1.00
N ASP A 321 -26.23 -15.74 -0.80
CA ASP A 321 -27.12 -14.89 -0.02
C ASP A 321 -27.90 -15.68 1.04
N GLY A 322 -28.77 -14.99 1.79
CA GLY A 322 -29.51 -15.56 2.91
C GLY A 322 -28.63 -15.75 4.15
N THR A 323 -29.05 -16.63 5.05
CA THR A 323 -28.42 -16.81 6.37
C THR A 323 -27.62 -18.12 6.45
N ILE A 324 -26.77 -18.25 7.48
CA ILE A 324 -26.16 -19.55 7.82
C ILE A 324 -27.28 -20.53 8.22
N PRO A 325 -27.43 -21.69 7.54
CA PRO A 325 -28.50 -22.64 7.85
C PRO A 325 -28.37 -23.19 9.27
N GLY A 326 -29.48 -23.22 10.02
CA GLY A 326 -29.47 -23.72 11.41
C GLY A 326 -29.17 -25.22 11.53
N ASP A 327 -29.40 -25.97 10.46
CA ASP A 327 -29.15 -27.40 10.31
C ASP A 327 -27.84 -27.71 9.56
N LEU A 328 -26.99 -26.70 9.32
CA LEU A 328 -25.67 -26.88 8.72
C LEU A 328 -24.86 -27.92 9.49
N CYS A 329 -24.91 -27.88 10.83
CA CYS A 329 -24.28 -28.86 11.71
C CYS A 329 -25.25 -29.44 12.74
N PRO A 330 -25.77 -30.66 12.56
CA PRO A 330 -26.37 -31.39 13.67
C PRO A 330 -25.28 -31.79 14.67
N GLY A 331 -25.61 -32.01 15.94
CA GLY A 331 -24.67 -32.19 17.06
C GLY A 331 -23.63 -33.33 16.99
N ASN A 332 -23.49 -34.03 15.85
CA ASN A 332 -22.46 -35.04 15.58
C ASN A 332 -21.67 -34.75 14.27
N SER A 333 -21.62 -33.48 13.85
CA SER A 333 -20.89 -33.02 12.65
C SER A 333 -19.38 -33.20 12.79
N SER A 334 -18.70 -33.63 11.72
CA SER A 334 -17.23 -33.70 11.63
C SER A 334 -16.58 -32.42 11.08
N LEU A 335 -17.36 -31.36 10.85
CA LEU A 335 -16.88 -30.15 10.20
C LEU A 335 -15.87 -29.42 11.10
N GLU A 336 -14.64 -29.27 10.59
CA GLU A 336 -13.52 -28.66 11.28
C GLU A 336 -13.25 -27.23 10.76
N ASN A 337 -13.50 -26.96 9.48
CA ASN A 337 -13.18 -25.68 8.85
C ASN A 337 -14.35 -25.20 7.99
N LEU A 338 -14.77 -23.96 8.23
CA LEU A 338 -15.88 -23.32 7.52
C LEU A 338 -15.46 -21.93 7.05
N PHE A 339 -15.34 -21.76 5.73
CA PHE A 339 -14.94 -20.50 5.11
C PHE A 339 -16.03 -20.00 4.17
N LEU A 340 -16.58 -18.83 4.51
CA LEU A 340 -17.73 -18.18 3.88
C LEU A 340 -17.39 -16.74 3.46
N ALA A 341 -16.13 -16.32 3.56
CA ALA A 341 -15.72 -14.94 3.38
C ALA A 341 -16.09 -14.37 2.01
N GLY A 342 -16.39 -13.08 1.89
CA GLY A 342 -16.59 -12.44 0.58
C GLY A 342 -17.85 -12.93 -0.14
N ASN A 343 -18.97 -13.00 0.58
CA ASN A 343 -20.30 -13.33 0.05
C ASN A 343 -21.31 -12.23 0.42
N ASN A 344 -22.59 -12.44 0.09
CA ASN A 344 -23.70 -11.55 0.43
C ASN A 344 -24.57 -12.12 1.57
N LEU A 345 -23.97 -12.90 2.49
CA LEU A 345 -24.71 -13.54 3.57
C LEU A 345 -25.17 -12.50 4.61
N GLU A 346 -26.36 -12.70 5.14
CA GLU A 346 -27.04 -11.83 6.09
C GLU A 346 -27.51 -12.60 7.35
N GLY A 347 -28.25 -11.91 8.22
CA GLY A 347 -28.72 -12.48 9.50
C GLY A 347 -27.61 -12.56 10.55
N GLY A 348 -27.82 -13.37 11.59
CA GLY A 348 -26.87 -13.56 12.68
C GLY A 348 -26.02 -14.83 12.52
N ILE A 349 -25.04 -14.99 13.42
CA ILE A 349 -24.08 -16.10 13.42
C ILE A 349 -24.51 -17.30 14.28
N GLU A 350 -25.74 -17.30 14.80
CA GLU A 350 -26.25 -18.36 15.70
C GLU A 350 -26.23 -19.76 15.05
N GLY A 351 -26.33 -19.83 13.72
CA GLY A 351 -26.23 -21.09 12.98
C GLY A 351 -24.91 -21.83 13.19
N LEU A 352 -23.83 -21.11 13.53
CA LEU A 352 -22.51 -21.70 13.81
C LEU A 352 -22.48 -22.46 15.14
N LEU A 353 -23.34 -22.12 16.10
CA LEU A 353 -23.29 -22.65 17.47
C LEU A 353 -23.56 -24.14 17.58
N ASN A 354 -24.12 -24.75 16.53
CA ASN A 354 -24.35 -26.19 16.47
C ASN A 354 -23.12 -26.98 15.96
N CYS A 355 -22.12 -26.29 15.39
CA CYS A 355 -20.92 -26.88 14.79
C CYS A 355 -19.77 -27.07 15.80
N ILE A 356 -19.97 -27.87 16.85
CA ILE A 356 -19.03 -28.02 17.98
C ILE A 356 -17.61 -28.52 17.63
N SER A 357 -17.43 -29.12 16.44
CA SER A 357 -16.16 -29.66 15.96
C SER A 357 -15.28 -28.61 15.26
N LEU A 358 -15.79 -27.39 15.04
CA LEU A 358 -15.08 -26.34 14.33
C LEU A 358 -13.78 -25.94 15.03
N ARG A 359 -12.75 -25.77 14.20
CA ARG A 359 -11.41 -25.28 14.54
C ARG A 359 -11.15 -23.93 13.88
N SER A 360 -11.63 -23.71 12.66
CA SER A 360 -11.40 -22.45 11.95
C SER A 360 -12.69 -21.96 11.30
N ILE A 361 -13.03 -20.70 11.55
CA ILE A 361 -14.18 -20.02 10.98
C ILE A 361 -13.70 -18.73 10.32
N ASP A 362 -14.01 -18.59 9.04
CA ASP A 362 -13.90 -17.31 8.33
C ASP A 362 -15.25 -16.95 7.72
N ALA A 363 -15.93 -15.99 8.32
CA ALA A 363 -17.18 -15.42 7.84
C ALA A 363 -17.04 -13.91 7.60
N SER A 364 -15.81 -13.45 7.32
CA SER A 364 -15.51 -12.04 7.05
C SER A 364 -16.13 -11.52 5.75
N ASN A 365 -16.14 -10.20 5.56
CA ASN A 365 -16.53 -9.57 4.29
C ASN A 365 -17.93 -10.04 3.82
N ASN A 366 -18.92 -9.95 4.70
CA ASN A 366 -20.32 -10.32 4.47
C ASN A 366 -21.23 -9.20 5.01
N SER A 367 -22.54 -9.46 5.08
CA SER A 367 -23.54 -8.55 5.66
C SER A 367 -24.14 -9.10 6.96
N PHE A 368 -23.37 -9.87 7.75
CA PHE A 368 -23.87 -10.40 9.03
C PHE A 368 -24.19 -9.28 10.02
N THR A 369 -25.30 -9.42 10.73
CA THR A 369 -25.86 -8.48 11.69
C THR A 369 -26.08 -9.15 13.04
N GLY A 370 -26.68 -8.45 14.00
CA GLY A 370 -26.94 -9.01 15.34
C GLY A 370 -25.70 -8.96 16.23
N LYS A 371 -25.69 -9.75 17.30
CA LYS A 371 -24.61 -9.78 18.29
C LYS A 371 -23.81 -11.08 18.18
N ILE A 372 -22.58 -11.08 18.68
CA ILE A 372 -21.85 -12.32 18.96
C ILE A 372 -22.54 -13.00 20.18
N PRO A 373 -23.12 -14.22 20.03
CA PRO A 373 -23.83 -14.88 21.12
C PRO A 373 -22.89 -15.33 22.24
N SER A 374 -23.36 -15.35 23.48
CA SER A 374 -22.61 -15.87 24.65
C SER A 374 -22.29 -17.35 24.52
N GLU A 375 -23.16 -18.11 23.85
CA GLU A 375 -23.03 -19.55 23.60
C GLU A 375 -21.91 -19.89 22.60
N ILE A 376 -21.15 -18.90 22.11
CA ILE A 376 -19.98 -19.10 21.25
C ILE A 376 -18.94 -20.00 21.91
N ASP A 377 -18.90 -20.04 23.24
CA ASP A 377 -18.03 -20.91 24.04
C ASP A 377 -18.29 -22.42 23.84
N ARG A 378 -19.43 -22.79 23.27
CA ARG A 378 -19.71 -24.18 22.83
C ARG A 378 -18.73 -24.66 21.76
N LEU A 379 -18.08 -23.75 21.03
CA LEU A 379 -17.09 -24.04 20.00
C LEU A 379 -15.68 -24.21 20.60
N ALA A 380 -15.54 -24.99 21.67
CA ALA A 380 -14.32 -25.07 22.48
C ALA A 380 -13.04 -25.50 21.71
N ASN A 381 -13.19 -26.08 20.52
CA ASN A 381 -12.07 -26.49 19.65
C ASN A 381 -11.54 -25.37 18.74
N LEU A 382 -12.16 -24.19 18.76
CA LEU A 382 -11.85 -23.10 17.86
C LEU A 382 -10.43 -22.55 18.11
N VAL A 383 -9.70 -22.40 17.01
CA VAL A 383 -8.35 -21.86 16.87
C VAL A 383 -8.41 -20.50 16.19
N ASP A 384 -9.21 -20.36 15.13
CA ASP A 384 -9.38 -19.09 14.42
C ASP A 384 -10.85 -18.68 14.38
N LEU A 385 -11.13 -17.46 14.82
CA LEU A 385 -12.43 -16.79 14.67
C LEU A 385 -12.27 -15.50 13.90
N VAL A 386 -12.71 -15.51 12.65
CA VAL A 386 -12.58 -14.39 11.72
C VAL A 386 -13.98 -13.93 11.28
N LEU A 387 -14.43 -12.79 11.81
CA LEU A 387 -15.77 -12.20 11.58
C LEU A 387 -15.70 -10.72 11.15
N HIS A 388 -14.52 -10.22 10.78
CA HIS A 388 -14.31 -8.81 10.43
C HIS A 388 -15.05 -8.38 9.16
N ASN A 389 -15.19 -7.07 8.97
CA ASN A 389 -15.89 -6.47 7.83
C ASN A 389 -17.31 -7.02 7.65
N ASN A 390 -18.12 -6.83 8.68
CA ASN A 390 -19.54 -7.17 8.74
C ASN A 390 -20.31 -6.02 9.42
N SER A 391 -21.59 -6.23 9.73
CA SER A 391 -22.43 -5.30 10.47
C SER A 391 -22.79 -5.82 11.87
N LEU A 392 -21.89 -6.59 12.51
CA LEU A 392 -22.11 -7.13 13.86
C LEU A 392 -22.14 -5.98 14.89
N THR A 393 -22.98 -6.11 15.90
CA THR A 393 -23.26 -5.10 16.94
C THR A 393 -23.22 -5.73 18.32
N GLY A 394 -23.50 -4.95 19.37
CA GLY A 394 -23.51 -5.44 20.75
C GLY A 394 -22.12 -5.42 21.37
N VAL A 395 -21.90 -6.25 22.39
CA VAL A 395 -20.62 -6.31 23.14
C VAL A 395 -19.91 -7.62 22.86
N LEU A 396 -18.58 -7.65 23.03
CA LEU A 396 -17.82 -8.91 23.02
C LEU A 396 -18.22 -9.73 24.27
N PRO A 397 -18.84 -10.91 24.13
CA PRO A 397 -19.27 -11.71 25.27
C PRO A 397 -18.06 -12.20 26.08
N PRO A 398 -18.08 -12.11 27.43
CA PRO A 398 -17.01 -12.64 28.29
C PRO A 398 -16.77 -14.14 28.08
N GLU A 399 -17.78 -14.90 27.66
CA GLU A 399 -17.69 -16.33 27.37
C GLU A 399 -16.67 -16.66 26.26
N ILE A 400 -16.28 -15.69 25.41
CA ILE A 400 -15.23 -15.88 24.40
C ILE A 400 -13.92 -16.41 25.01
N VAL A 401 -13.67 -16.12 26.29
CA VAL A 401 -12.47 -16.53 27.02
C VAL A 401 -12.44 -18.03 27.36
N ASN A 402 -13.57 -18.72 27.20
CA ASN A 402 -13.65 -20.17 27.34
C ASN A 402 -13.11 -20.91 26.10
N LEU A 403 -12.84 -20.20 24.99
CA LEU A 403 -12.20 -20.75 23.79
C LEU A 403 -10.69 -20.90 23.98
N SER A 404 -10.26 -21.80 24.88
CA SER A 404 -8.85 -21.92 25.30
C SER A 404 -7.85 -22.29 24.18
N ASN A 405 -8.34 -22.75 23.03
CA ASN A 405 -7.51 -23.09 21.88
C ASN A 405 -7.31 -21.92 20.90
N LEU A 406 -7.97 -20.79 21.14
CA LEU A 406 -8.00 -19.66 20.20
C LEU A 406 -6.60 -19.04 20.05
N GLU A 407 -6.13 -18.97 18.81
CA GLU A 407 -4.89 -18.33 18.38
C GLU A 407 -5.15 -17.02 17.64
N MET A 408 -6.27 -16.91 16.90
CA MET A 408 -6.65 -15.70 16.18
C MET A 408 -8.08 -15.28 16.48
N LEU A 409 -8.25 -14.02 16.91
CA LEU A 409 -9.54 -13.36 17.04
C LEU A 409 -9.56 -12.07 16.21
N SER A 410 -10.35 -12.07 15.14
CA SER A 410 -10.43 -10.97 14.19
C SER A 410 -11.87 -10.48 14.01
N LEU A 411 -12.17 -9.32 14.60
CA LEU A 411 -13.52 -8.73 14.67
C LEU A 411 -13.57 -7.28 14.17
N TYR A 412 -12.51 -6.82 13.50
CA TYR A 412 -12.38 -5.44 13.05
C TYR A 412 -13.45 -5.03 12.03
N HIS A 413 -13.64 -3.72 11.82
CA HIS A 413 -14.63 -3.17 10.88
C HIS A 413 -16.04 -3.74 11.10
N ASN A 414 -16.56 -3.55 12.31
CA ASN A 414 -17.91 -3.91 12.73
C ASN A 414 -18.50 -2.76 13.60
N GLY A 415 -19.69 -2.95 14.14
CA GLY A 415 -20.34 -2.05 15.09
C GLY A 415 -20.25 -2.51 16.55
N LEU A 416 -19.19 -3.22 16.96
CA LEU A 416 -19.05 -3.70 18.33
C LEU A 416 -18.83 -2.54 19.30
N THR A 417 -19.46 -2.63 20.47
CA THR A 417 -19.48 -1.64 21.55
C THR A 417 -19.05 -2.30 22.87
N GLY A 418 -19.12 -1.57 23.98
CA GLY A 418 -18.78 -2.10 25.31
C GLY A 418 -17.28 -2.11 25.57
N VAL A 419 -16.84 -2.96 26.50
CA VAL A 419 -15.43 -3.03 26.96
C VAL A 419 -14.77 -4.33 26.53
N LEU A 420 -13.43 -4.36 26.52
CA LEU A 420 -12.70 -5.63 26.42
C LEU A 420 -12.81 -6.36 27.77
N PRO A 421 -13.32 -7.60 27.83
CA PRO A 421 -13.47 -8.32 29.09
C PRO A 421 -12.09 -8.60 29.71
N PRO A 422 -11.87 -8.29 31.00
CA PRO A 422 -10.61 -8.56 31.69
C PRO A 422 -10.19 -10.04 31.62
N GLU A 423 -11.15 -10.95 31.59
CA GLU A 423 -10.90 -12.39 31.52
C GLU A 423 -10.18 -12.82 30.22
N ILE A 424 -10.00 -11.91 29.24
CA ILE A 424 -9.25 -12.17 27.99
C ILE A 424 -7.85 -12.75 28.27
N GLY A 425 -7.24 -12.38 29.40
CA GLY A 425 -5.97 -12.93 29.88
C GLY A 425 -5.93 -14.46 30.00
N ARG A 426 -7.09 -15.14 30.05
CA ARG A 426 -7.17 -16.61 30.07
C ARG A 426 -6.83 -17.26 28.73
N LEU A 427 -6.86 -16.52 27.62
CA LEU A 427 -6.56 -17.01 26.28
C LEU A 427 -5.03 -17.07 26.06
N GLN A 428 -4.40 -18.07 26.68
CA GLN A 428 -2.94 -18.21 26.69
C GLN A 428 -2.31 -18.59 25.35
N ARG A 429 -3.11 -19.01 24.37
CA ARG A 429 -2.66 -19.34 23.00
C ARG A 429 -2.88 -18.22 21.99
N LEU A 430 -3.56 -17.16 22.40
CA LEU A 430 -3.92 -16.06 21.50
C LEU A 430 -2.65 -15.38 20.99
N LYS A 431 -2.47 -15.37 19.67
CA LYS A 431 -1.35 -14.74 18.95
C LYS A 431 -1.77 -13.43 18.32
N ALA A 432 -2.98 -13.37 17.75
CA ALA A 432 -3.48 -12.19 17.06
C ALA A 432 -4.85 -11.75 17.61
N LEU A 433 -4.96 -10.48 17.99
CA LEU A 433 -6.19 -9.87 18.47
C LEU A 433 -6.46 -8.56 17.72
N PHE A 434 -7.41 -8.60 16.78
CA PHE A 434 -7.77 -7.48 15.92
C PHE A 434 -9.20 -7.01 16.20
N LEU A 435 -9.31 -5.82 16.79
CA LEU A 435 -10.59 -5.18 17.15
C LEU A 435 -10.74 -3.78 16.54
N TYR A 436 -9.85 -3.38 15.64
CA TYR A 436 -9.83 -2.03 15.07
C TYR A 436 -11.10 -1.67 14.29
N GLU A 437 -11.36 -0.38 14.11
CA GLU A 437 -12.55 0.16 13.45
C GLU A 437 -13.86 -0.44 14.00
N ASN A 438 -14.02 -0.37 15.31
CA ASN A 438 -15.26 -0.65 16.02
C ASN A 438 -15.66 0.58 16.87
N GLN A 439 -16.62 0.42 17.78
CA GLN A 439 -17.07 1.45 18.73
C GLN A 439 -16.80 1.01 20.18
N MET A 440 -15.76 0.20 20.41
CA MET A 440 -15.41 -0.28 21.75
C MET A 440 -14.88 0.86 22.62
N SER A 441 -15.07 0.75 23.94
CA SER A 441 -14.79 1.77 24.93
C SER A 441 -14.23 1.15 26.22
N GLY A 442 -14.04 1.96 27.26
CA GLY A 442 -13.46 1.49 28.52
C GLY A 442 -11.94 1.44 28.50
N THR A 443 -11.35 0.86 29.55
CA THR A 443 -9.89 0.69 29.65
C THR A 443 -9.42 -0.58 28.97
N ILE A 444 -8.19 -0.59 28.48
CA ILE A 444 -7.50 -1.85 28.13
C ILE A 444 -7.19 -2.57 29.46
N PRO A 445 -7.75 -3.77 29.71
CA PRO A 445 -7.54 -4.49 30.97
C PRO A 445 -6.07 -4.91 31.14
N ASP A 446 -5.56 -4.86 32.38
CA ASP A 446 -4.18 -5.27 32.69
C ASP A 446 -3.96 -6.76 32.42
N GLU A 447 -5.00 -7.56 32.55
CA GLU A 447 -5.03 -9.00 32.32
C GLU A 447 -4.70 -9.39 30.87
N ILE A 448 -4.83 -8.47 29.89
CA ILE A 448 -4.35 -8.74 28.51
C ILE A 448 -2.85 -9.09 28.49
N THR A 449 -2.10 -8.61 29.49
CA THR A 449 -0.66 -8.87 29.63
C THR A 449 -0.35 -10.30 30.09
N ASP A 450 -1.36 -11.07 30.48
CA ASP A 450 -1.25 -12.50 30.77
C ASP A 450 -1.29 -13.35 29.49
N CYS A 451 -1.76 -12.83 28.35
CA CYS A 451 -1.74 -13.52 27.06
C CYS A 451 -0.33 -13.55 26.44
N THR A 452 0.60 -14.27 27.07
CA THR A 452 2.03 -14.25 26.72
C THR A 452 2.39 -14.70 25.30
N SER A 453 1.47 -15.38 24.60
CA SER A 453 1.60 -15.75 23.19
C SER A 453 1.25 -14.64 22.20
N LEU A 454 0.72 -13.48 22.64
CA LEU A 454 0.36 -12.39 21.74
C LEU A 454 1.56 -11.89 20.95
N GLU A 455 1.40 -11.89 19.63
CA GLU A 455 2.31 -11.38 18.62
C GLU A 455 1.77 -10.05 18.06
N GLU A 456 0.48 -9.96 17.80
CA GLU A 456 -0.13 -8.78 17.19
C GLU A 456 -1.39 -8.33 17.94
N VAL A 457 -1.42 -7.04 18.30
CA VAL A 457 -2.57 -6.37 18.91
C VAL A 457 -2.89 -5.11 18.12
N ASP A 458 -4.11 -5.04 17.58
CA ASP A 458 -4.59 -3.87 16.83
C ASP A 458 -6.00 -3.45 17.28
N PHE A 459 -6.04 -2.31 17.98
CA PHE A 459 -7.25 -1.65 18.49
C PHE A 459 -7.49 -0.28 17.84
N PHE A 460 -6.87 0.00 16.69
CA PHE A 460 -6.98 1.27 15.98
C PHE A 460 -8.45 1.73 15.82
N GLY A 461 -8.74 3.02 15.99
CA GLY A 461 -10.04 3.59 15.62
C GLY A 461 -11.20 3.09 16.49
N ASN A 462 -11.00 3.07 17.81
CA ASN A 462 -12.01 2.79 18.83
C ASN A 462 -12.10 3.98 19.83
N HIS A 463 -12.76 3.78 20.96
CA HIS A 463 -12.90 4.74 22.06
C HIS A 463 -12.28 4.23 23.37
N PHE A 464 -11.21 3.42 23.31
CA PHE A 464 -10.51 2.99 24.51
C PHE A 464 -9.88 4.18 25.23
N HIS A 465 -10.03 4.26 26.54
CA HIS A 465 -9.50 5.34 27.38
C HIS A 465 -8.68 4.79 28.55
N GLY A 466 -8.19 5.67 29.43
CA GLY A 466 -7.32 5.26 30.55
C GLY A 466 -5.88 5.04 30.08
N THR A 467 -5.10 4.26 30.81
CA THR A 467 -3.66 4.07 30.56
C THR A 467 -3.38 2.81 29.74
N ILE A 468 -2.21 2.77 29.08
CA ILE A 468 -1.66 1.52 28.55
C ILE A 468 -1.26 0.64 29.76
N PRO A 469 -1.57 -0.67 29.79
CA PRO A 469 -1.24 -1.55 30.91
C PRO A 469 0.23 -1.48 31.35
N GLU A 470 0.46 -1.27 32.65
CA GLU A 470 1.82 -1.10 33.20
C GLU A 470 2.68 -2.37 33.04
N LYS A 471 2.06 -3.54 32.86
CA LYS A 471 2.74 -4.83 32.67
C LYS A 471 2.82 -5.26 31.20
N ILE A 472 2.59 -4.37 30.24
CA ILE A 472 2.60 -4.71 28.80
C ILE A 472 3.90 -5.40 28.36
N GLY A 473 5.01 -5.12 29.04
CA GLY A 473 6.29 -5.81 28.88
C GLY A 473 6.29 -7.33 29.10
N ASN A 474 5.22 -7.91 29.64
CA ASN A 474 5.05 -9.37 29.75
C ASN A 474 4.82 -10.04 28.39
N LEU A 475 4.32 -9.30 27.39
CA LEU A 475 4.07 -9.78 26.04
C LEU A 475 5.39 -9.88 25.25
N LYS A 476 6.22 -10.87 25.58
CA LYS A 476 7.56 -11.05 25.00
C LYS A 476 7.54 -11.41 23.51
N SER A 477 6.44 -11.97 23.03
CA SER A 477 6.25 -12.36 21.64
C SER A 477 5.74 -11.20 20.76
N LEU A 478 5.35 -10.07 21.36
CA LEU A 478 4.70 -8.96 20.67
C LEU A 478 5.62 -8.35 19.61
N THR A 479 5.16 -8.37 18.36
CA THR A 479 5.79 -7.79 17.17
C THR A 479 5.10 -6.50 16.73
N VAL A 480 3.78 -6.41 16.91
CA VAL A 480 2.97 -5.25 16.52
C VAL A 480 2.06 -4.81 17.66
N LEU A 481 2.16 -3.52 18.00
CA LEU A 481 1.23 -2.86 18.91
C LEU A 481 0.65 -1.62 18.24
N GLN A 482 -0.62 -1.69 17.87
CA GLN A 482 -1.36 -0.61 17.21
C GLN A 482 -2.56 -0.17 18.06
N LEU A 483 -2.44 1.01 18.66
CA LEU A 483 -3.45 1.62 19.53
C LEU A 483 -3.86 3.03 19.06
N ARG A 484 -3.52 3.39 17.82
CA ARG A 484 -3.79 4.73 17.26
C ARG A 484 -5.28 5.10 17.30
N GLN A 485 -5.59 6.39 17.38
CA GLN A 485 -6.95 6.92 17.24
C GLN A 485 -7.89 6.31 18.27
N ASN A 486 -7.55 6.53 19.54
CA ASN A 486 -8.31 6.17 20.74
C ASN A 486 -8.28 7.37 21.71
N ASP A 487 -8.80 7.20 22.92
CA ASP A 487 -8.82 8.20 24.00
C ASP A 487 -7.83 7.86 25.13
N LEU A 488 -6.75 7.11 24.84
CA LEU A 488 -5.76 6.68 25.83
C LEU A 488 -5.00 7.89 26.40
N SER A 489 -4.58 7.78 27.65
CA SER A 489 -4.01 8.86 28.47
C SER A 489 -2.92 8.33 29.40
N GLY A 490 -2.28 9.21 30.16
CA GLY A 490 -1.15 8.85 31.04
C GLY A 490 0.16 8.66 30.27
N SER A 491 1.17 8.10 30.94
CA SER A 491 2.50 7.89 30.35
C SER A 491 2.60 6.57 29.61
N ILE A 492 3.52 6.51 28.65
CA ILE A 492 3.92 5.24 28.03
C ILE A 492 4.70 4.42 29.08
N PRO A 493 4.25 3.21 29.45
CA PRO A 493 4.86 2.45 30.54
C PRO A 493 6.26 1.97 30.16
N ALA A 494 7.21 2.07 31.10
CA ALA A 494 8.60 1.66 30.86
C ALA A 494 8.72 0.17 30.56
N SER A 495 7.79 -0.66 31.04
CA SER A 495 7.78 -2.10 30.75
C SER A 495 7.63 -2.41 29.27
N LEU A 496 7.06 -1.52 28.45
CA LEU A 496 6.92 -1.72 27.01
C LEU A 496 8.27 -1.94 26.31
N GLY A 497 9.36 -1.36 26.86
CA GLY A 497 10.72 -1.62 26.37
C GLY A 497 11.15 -3.10 26.46
N GLU A 498 10.47 -3.91 27.26
CA GLU A 498 10.79 -5.33 27.43
C GLU A 498 10.16 -6.24 26.35
N CYS A 499 9.33 -5.70 25.45
CA CYS A 499 8.80 -6.38 24.27
C CYS A 499 9.86 -6.42 23.15
N ARG A 500 10.94 -7.19 23.34
CA ARG A 500 12.15 -7.10 22.50
C ARG A 500 11.98 -7.47 21.02
N ARG A 501 10.90 -8.19 20.69
CA ARG A 501 10.51 -8.56 19.32
C ARG A 501 9.65 -7.49 18.64
N LEU A 502 9.35 -6.38 19.32
CA LEU A 502 8.47 -5.35 18.77
C LEU A 502 9.12 -4.69 17.56
N GLN A 503 8.44 -4.79 16.43
CA GLN A 503 8.86 -4.26 15.12
C GLN A 503 8.09 -2.99 14.77
N ALA A 504 6.82 -2.89 15.17
CA ALA A 504 5.97 -1.73 14.93
C ALA A 504 5.24 -1.28 16.21
N LEU A 505 5.43 -0.01 16.55
CA LEU A 505 4.75 0.66 17.66
C LEU A 505 3.97 1.87 17.14
N ALA A 506 2.66 1.85 17.29
CA ALA A 506 1.79 2.92 16.82
C ALA A 506 0.79 3.34 17.91
N LEU A 507 1.02 4.52 18.48
CA LEU A 507 0.26 5.10 19.60
C LEU A 507 -0.26 6.51 19.28
N ALA A 508 -0.25 6.88 18.01
CA ALA A 508 -0.63 8.22 17.55
C ALA A 508 -2.12 8.55 17.82
N ASP A 509 -2.52 9.82 17.67
CA ASP A 509 -3.90 10.27 17.81
C ASP A 509 -4.54 9.80 19.14
N ASN A 510 -3.89 10.11 20.26
CA ASN A 510 -4.34 9.79 21.61
C ASN A 510 -4.09 11.00 22.53
N ARG A 511 -4.23 10.82 23.85
CA ARG A 511 -3.99 11.83 24.89
C ARG A 511 -2.81 11.45 25.80
N LEU A 512 -1.85 10.68 25.29
CA LEU A 512 -0.68 10.23 26.04
C LEU A 512 0.21 11.43 26.43
N SER A 513 0.88 11.33 27.57
CA SER A 513 1.64 12.40 28.20
C SER A 513 2.95 11.89 28.82
N GLY A 514 3.77 12.77 29.39
CA GLY A 514 5.04 12.39 29.98
C GLY A 514 6.14 12.11 28.95
N ALA A 515 7.30 11.66 29.45
CA ALA A 515 8.49 11.43 28.63
C ALA A 515 8.54 10.01 28.04
N LEU A 516 9.35 9.85 26.98
CA LEU A 516 9.66 8.53 26.46
C LEU A 516 10.56 7.75 27.44
N PRO A 517 10.27 6.47 27.72
CA PRO A 517 11.11 5.67 28.61
C PRO A 517 12.49 5.32 28.03
N ASP A 518 13.54 5.39 28.87
CA ASP A 518 14.90 4.94 28.51
C ASP A 518 14.97 3.45 28.12
N THR A 519 14.01 2.65 28.60
CA THR A 519 13.91 1.21 28.33
C THR A 519 13.66 0.90 26.85
N PHE A 520 13.20 1.87 26.05
CA PHE A 520 13.03 1.70 24.60
C PHE A 520 14.32 1.31 23.88
N ARG A 521 15.49 1.55 24.49
CA ARG A 521 16.79 1.05 24.00
C ARG A 521 16.86 -0.47 23.78
N LEU A 522 15.95 -1.23 24.42
CA LEU A 522 15.90 -2.68 24.34
C LEU A 522 15.07 -3.19 23.15
N LEU A 523 14.33 -2.31 22.46
CA LEU A 523 13.47 -2.64 21.31
C LEU A 523 14.31 -2.72 20.02
N THR A 524 15.32 -3.60 20.01
CA THR A 524 16.33 -3.64 18.94
C THR A 524 15.80 -4.02 17.56
N GLU A 525 14.64 -4.67 17.49
CA GLU A 525 13.97 -5.02 16.23
C GLU A 525 13.05 -3.92 15.70
N LEU A 526 12.81 -2.86 16.48
CA LEU A 526 11.86 -1.80 16.16
C LEU A 526 12.25 -1.09 14.87
N SER A 527 11.30 -1.09 13.94
CA SER A 527 11.44 -0.51 12.61
C SER A 527 10.52 0.71 12.42
N ILE A 528 9.33 0.67 13.00
CA ILE A 528 8.32 1.73 12.85
C ILE A 528 7.90 2.24 14.23
N ILE A 529 7.99 3.55 14.42
CA ILE A 529 7.46 4.23 15.61
C ILE A 529 6.62 5.43 15.21
N THR A 530 5.34 5.42 15.61
CA THR A 530 4.40 6.53 15.34
C THR A 530 3.70 6.95 16.63
N LEU A 531 3.95 8.19 17.07
CA LEU A 531 3.48 8.76 18.34
C LEU A 531 2.81 10.13 18.14
N TYR A 532 2.53 10.52 16.90
CA TYR A 532 2.05 11.86 16.58
C TYR A 532 0.69 12.20 17.21
N ASN A 533 0.35 13.48 17.28
CA ASN A 533 -0.91 13.97 17.86
C ASN A 533 -1.14 13.42 19.27
N ASN A 534 -0.22 13.74 20.17
CA ASN A 534 -0.31 13.40 21.58
C ASN A 534 0.15 14.61 22.42
N SER A 535 0.35 14.37 23.71
CA SER A 535 0.80 15.36 24.70
C SER A 535 2.15 14.99 25.33
N LEU A 536 2.94 14.15 24.67
CA LEU A 536 4.26 13.66 25.12
C LEU A 536 5.24 14.82 25.20
N GLU A 537 6.12 14.80 26.21
CA GLU A 537 6.97 15.94 26.57
C GLU A 537 8.36 15.52 27.06
N GLY A 538 9.20 16.53 27.34
CA GLY A 538 10.56 16.31 27.83
C GLY A 538 11.56 16.00 26.71
N PRO A 539 12.85 15.83 27.05
CA PRO A 539 13.87 15.46 26.09
C PRO A 539 13.74 14.00 25.66
N LEU A 540 14.20 13.68 24.45
CA LEU A 540 14.33 12.31 24.00
C LEU A 540 15.47 11.61 24.75
N PRO A 541 15.29 10.37 25.25
CA PRO A 541 16.36 9.58 25.84
C PRO A 541 17.52 9.36 24.91
N GLU A 542 18.76 9.66 25.33
CA GLU A 542 19.98 9.39 24.55
C GLU A 542 20.11 7.90 24.17
N ALA A 543 19.55 7.01 24.99
CA ALA A 543 19.56 5.58 24.75
C ALA A 543 18.80 5.14 23.48
N LEU A 544 17.90 5.98 22.93
CA LEU A 544 17.24 5.73 21.64
C LEU A 544 18.23 5.65 20.47
N PHE A 545 19.43 6.24 20.62
CA PHE A 545 20.47 6.17 19.60
C PHE A 545 20.96 4.73 19.33
N GLU A 546 20.71 3.79 20.25
CA GLU A 546 21.02 2.38 20.08
C GLU A 546 20.08 1.67 19.09
N LEU A 547 18.93 2.27 18.75
CA LEU A 547 17.97 1.68 17.82
C LEU A 547 18.44 1.82 16.37
N LYS A 548 19.08 0.76 15.87
CA LYS A 548 19.69 0.75 14.53
C LYS A 548 18.74 0.37 13.41
N ASN A 549 17.60 -0.26 13.72
CA ASN A 549 16.69 -0.83 12.71
C ASN A 549 15.54 0.11 12.30
N LEU A 550 15.46 1.31 12.86
CA LEU A 550 14.38 2.26 12.57
C LEU A 550 14.38 2.68 11.09
N THR A 551 13.20 2.62 10.49
CA THR A 551 12.95 3.04 9.10
C THR A 551 11.95 4.19 9.03
N VAL A 552 10.97 4.22 9.94
CA VAL A 552 9.92 5.25 9.99
C VAL A 552 9.80 5.78 11.42
N ILE A 553 9.96 7.09 11.57
CA ILE A 553 9.75 7.81 12.81
C ILE A 553 8.77 8.95 12.53
N ASN A 554 7.63 8.94 13.20
CA ASN A 554 6.70 10.07 13.20
C ASN A 554 6.25 10.39 14.63
N ILE A 555 6.74 11.50 15.17
CA ILE A 555 6.42 11.98 16.52
C ILE A 555 5.87 13.42 16.50
N SER A 556 5.28 13.84 15.37
CA SER A 556 4.79 15.21 15.20
C SER A 556 3.69 15.61 16.17
N HIS A 557 3.45 16.91 16.31
CA HIS A 557 2.38 17.47 17.14
C HIS A 557 2.42 16.93 18.57
N ASN A 558 3.55 17.16 19.23
CA ASN A 558 3.81 16.81 20.63
C ASN A 558 4.55 17.98 21.30
N ARG A 559 5.10 17.77 22.50
CA ARG A 559 5.85 18.76 23.28
C ARG A 559 7.28 18.29 23.57
N PHE A 560 7.86 17.46 22.70
CA PHE A 560 9.25 17.01 22.85
C PHE A 560 10.21 18.19 22.77
N SER A 561 11.32 18.12 23.52
CA SER A 561 12.32 19.18 23.60
C SER A 561 13.74 18.63 23.52
N GLY A 562 14.75 19.49 23.62
CA GLY A 562 16.15 19.09 23.54
C GLY A 562 16.60 18.76 22.12
N SER A 563 17.52 17.81 21.97
CA SER A 563 18.18 17.47 20.70
C SER A 563 17.45 16.36 19.94
N VAL A 564 17.53 16.39 18.60
CA VAL A 564 17.02 15.31 17.72
C VAL A 564 18.00 14.14 17.55
N VAL A 565 19.25 14.29 18.02
CA VAL A 565 20.32 13.29 17.87
C VAL A 565 19.92 11.88 18.30
N PRO A 566 19.16 11.66 19.40
CA PRO A 566 18.80 10.33 19.83
C PRO A 566 18.02 9.49 18.79
N LEU A 567 17.33 10.12 17.83
CA LEU A 567 16.59 9.41 16.77
C LEU A 567 17.47 9.02 15.57
N LEU A 568 18.72 9.47 15.54
CA LEU A 568 19.63 9.34 14.39
C LEU A 568 20.64 8.21 14.57
N GLY A 569 20.28 7.24 15.42
CA GLY A 569 21.02 6.02 15.63
C GLY A 569 21.07 5.12 14.40
N SER A 570 19.95 5.07 13.65
CA SER A 570 19.79 4.25 12.45
C SER A 570 20.34 4.89 11.19
N SER A 571 20.87 4.06 10.29
CA SER A 571 21.28 4.39 8.92
C SER A 571 20.25 3.94 7.86
N SER A 572 19.08 3.48 8.29
CA SER A 572 18.05 2.90 7.43
C SER A 572 16.77 3.75 7.36
N LEU A 573 16.79 4.97 7.93
CA LEU A 573 15.62 5.84 7.94
C LEU A 573 15.18 6.22 6.52
N SER A 574 13.90 6.04 6.26
CA SER A 574 13.22 6.51 5.05
C SER A 574 12.32 7.70 5.34
N VAL A 575 11.72 7.75 6.54
CA VAL A 575 10.79 8.81 6.95
C VAL A 575 11.16 9.30 8.35
N LEU A 576 11.42 10.60 8.47
CA LEU A 576 11.63 11.28 9.75
C LEU A 576 10.73 12.53 9.82
N VAL A 577 9.70 12.46 10.66
CA VAL A 577 8.69 13.52 10.83
C VAL A 577 8.63 13.93 12.30
N LEU A 578 9.15 15.12 12.59
CA LEU A 578 9.26 15.72 13.92
C LEU A 578 8.48 17.05 14.03
N THR A 579 7.58 17.32 13.08
CA THR A 579 6.85 18.58 12.94
C THR A 579 6.13 18.99 14.21
N ASP A 580 6.05 20.28 14.51
CA ASP A 580 5.32 20.87 15.64
C ASP A 580 5.71 20.24 16.98
N ASN A 581 6.95 20.51 17.39
CA ASN A 581 7.52 20.13 18.68
C ASN A 581 8.38 21.31 19.21
N ASN A 582 9.11 21.10 20.29
CA ASN A 582 9.99 22.09 20.90
C ASN A 582 11.47 21.71 20.81
N PHE A 583 11.88 20.97 19.75
CA PHE A 583 13.27 20.59 19.53
C PHE A 583 14.15 21.81 19.30
N SER A 584 15.37 21.76 19.79
CA SER A 584 16.32 22.87 19.78
C SER A 584 17.73 22.41 19.40
N GLY A 585 18.64 23.37 19.19
CA GLY A 585 19.98 23.10 18.68
C GLY A 585 20.03 23.05 17.15
N VAL A 586 21.13 22.56 16.60
CA VAL A 586 21.35 22.51 15.14
C VAL A 586 20.79 21.24 14.52
N ILE A 587 20.49 21.27 13.22
CA ILE A 587 20.22 20.05 12.45
C ILE A 587 21.55 19.27 12.35
N PRO A 588 21.67 18.08 12.98
CA PRO A 588 22.94 17.35 12.98
C PRO A 588 23.19 16.68 11.62
N THR A 589 24.44 16.70 11.16
CA THR A 589 24.86 16.02 9.92
C THR A 589 24.60 14.51 9.94
N ALA A 590 24.46 13.91 11.13
CA ALA A 590 24.11 12.51 11.33
C ALA A 590 22.81 12.08 10.61
N VAL A 591 21.88 13.01 10.35
CA VAL A 591 20.63 12.73 9.60
C VAL A 591 20.91 12.16 8.20
N THR A 592 22.07 12.47 7.63
CA THR A 592 22.46 12.08 6.27
C THR A 592 23.03 10.68 6.16
N ARG A 593 23.29 10.01 7.30
CA ARG A 593 23.72 8.60 7.31
C ARG A 593 22.66 7.69 6.67
N SER A 594 21.39 8.06 6.79
CA SER A 594 20.26 7.35 6.21
C SER A 594 20.03 7.77 4.75
N ARG A 595 20.82 7.21 3.83
CA ARG A 595 20.80 7.60 2.40
C ARG A 595 19.49 7.29 1.67
N ASN A 596 18.65 6.43 2.24
CA ASN A 596 17.33 6.07 1.70
C ASN A 596 16.21 7.02 2.18
N MET A 597 16.55 8.15 2.81
CA MET A 597 15.59 9.14 3.26
C MET A 597 14.76 9.67 2.09
N VAL A 598 13.44 9.52 2.19
CA VAL A 598 12.44 10.01 1.24
C VAL A 598 11.75 11.25 1.77
N ARG A 599 11.52 11.33 3.09
CA ARG A 599 10.77 12.42 3.73
C ARG A 599 11.48 12.87 5.01
N LEU A 600 11.88 14.14 5.05
CA LEU A 600 12.43 14.82 6.22
C LEU A 600 11.60 16.05 6.55
N GLN A 601 10.88 16.01 7.67
CA GLN A 601 10.03 17.11 8.14
C GLN A 601 10.38 17.47 9.58
N LEU A 602 10.91 18.68 9.77
CA LEU A 602 11.34 19.24 11.05
C LEU A 602 10.62 20.56 11.35
N ALA A 603 9.51 20.82 10.67
CA ALA A 603 8.81 22.10 10.73
C ALA A 603 8.29 22.43 12.13
N GLY A 604 8.10 23.72 12.45
CA GLY A 604 7.47 24.13 13.71
C GLY A 604 8.27 23.71 14.95
N ASN A 605 9.59 23.96 14.94
CA ASN A 605 10.49 23.67 16.05
C ASN A 605 11.36 24.90 16.39
N CYS A 606 12.26 24.76 17.36
CA CYS A 606 13.21 25.79 17.77
C CYS A 606 14.64 25.53 17.25
N LEU A 607 14.79 24.91 16.07
CA LEU A 607 16.10 24.58 15.52
C LEU A 607 16.84 25.84 15.06
N THR A 608 18.16 25.85 15.23
CA THR A 608 19.05 26.99 14.94
C THR A 608 20.22 26.59 14.04
N GLY A 609 21.04 27.56 13.66
CA GLY A 609 22.23 27.33 12.82
C GLY A 609 21.90 27.17 11.34
N ALA A 610 22.91 26.81 10.55
CA ALA A 610 22.76 26.66 9.10
C ALA A 610 22.16 25.32 8.70
N ILE A 611 21.47 25.29 7.55
CA ILE A 611 21.06 24.04 6.90
C ILE A 611 22.35 23.27 6.49
N PRO A 612 22.54 22.02 6.93
CA PRO A 612 23.75 21.27 6.59
C PRO A 612 23.85 20.98 5.09
N ALA A 613 24.99 21.28 4.49
CA ALA A 613 25.26 21.01 3.07
C ALA A 613 25.19 19.51 2.74
N GLU A 614 25.49 18.66 3.72
CA GLU A 614 25.46 17.20 3.61
C GLU A 614 24.06 16.66 3.30
N LEU A 615 22.98 17.42 3.55
CA LEU A 615 21.62 17.03 3.14
C LEU A 615 21.53 16.75 1.63
N GLY A 616 22.38 17.38 0.81
CA GLY A 616 22.51 17.09 -0.61
C GLY A 616 22.93 15.65 -0.95
N SER A 617 23.40 14.86 0.03
CA SER A 617 23.69 13.43 -0.17
C SER A 617 22.43 12.56 -0.18
N LEU A 618 21.28 13.08 0.28
CA LEU A 618 19.99 12.38 0.30
C LEU A 618 19.31 12.43 -1.07
N THR A 619 19.87 11.69 -2.03
CA THR A 619 19.42 11.73 -3.44
C THR A 619 18.00 11.19 -3.67
N GLN A 620 17.46 10.41 -2.73
CA GLN A 620 16.09 9.88 -2.76
C GLN A 620 15.05 10.82 -2.13
N LEU A 621 15.48 11.97 -1.60
CA LEU A 621 14.62 12.89 -0.87
C LEU A 621 13.56 13.50 -1.79
N LYS A 622 12.29 13.30 -1.44
CA LYS A 622 11.12 13.85 -2.15
C LYS A 622 10.52 15.03 -1.42
N MET A 623 10.59 15.05 -0.10
CA MET A 623 10.00 16.09 0.73
C MET A 623 10.98 16.55 1.80
N LEU A 624 11.29 17.85 1.77
CA LEU A 624 12.08 18.54 2.77
C LEU A 624 11.27 19.71 3.33
N ASP A 625 10.88 19.62 4.59
CA ASP A 625 10.18 20.68 5.30
C ASP A 625 10.96 21.08 6.56
N LEU A 626 11.52 22.28 6.55
CA LEU A 626 12.25 22.89 7.66
C LEU A 626 11.59 24.20 8.11
N SER A 627 10.32 24.41 7.73
CA SER A 627 9.62 25.67 7.97
C SER A 627 9.41 25.99 9.45
N SER A 628 9.14 27.25 9.78
CA SER A 628 8.84 27.71 11.13
C SER A 628 9.90 27.25 12.16
N ASN A 629 11.16 27.61 11.89
CA ASN A 629 12.32 27.39 12.76
C ASN A 629 13.15 28.68 12.87
N ASN A 630 14.32 28.62 13.50
CA ASN A 630 15.26 29.74 13.60
C ASN A 630 16.57 29.45 12.83
N LEU A 631 16.47 28.80 11.67
CA LEU A 631 17.61 28.48 10.82
C LEU A 631 18.18 29.74 10.16
N SER A 632 19.50 29.79 9.99
CA SER A 632 20.22 30.96 9.46
C SER A 632 21.19 30.57 8.35
N GLY A 633 21.89 31.55 7.78
CA GLY A 633 22.81 31.32 6.66
C GLY A 633 22.09 31.09 5.33
N ASP A 634 22.86 30.72 4.32
CA ASP A 634 22.36 30.59 2.94
C ASP A 634 21.78 29.20 2.68
N ILE A 635 20.91 29.08 1.65
CA ILE A 635 20.41 27.78 1.18
C ILE A 635 21.56 27.01 0.51
N PRO A 636 21.98 25.83 1.02
CA PRO A 636 23.17 25.13 0.53
C PRO A 636 23.04 24.68 -0.93
N ALA A 637 24.09 24.92 -1.72
CA ALA A 637 24.11 24.55 -3.13
C ALA A 637 23.97 23.04 -3.37
N GLN A 638 24.42 22.23 -2.42
CA GLN A 638 24.43 20.77 -2.49
C GLN A 638 23.01 20.17 -2.56
N LEU A 639 21.98 20.91 -2.13
CA LEU A 639 20.58 20.48 -2.32
C LEU A 639 20.19 20.32 -3.80
N SER A 640 20.97 20.88 -4.74
CA SER A 640 20.81 20.62 -6.17
C SER A 640 20.93 19.14 -6.54
N ASN A 641 21.55 18.32 -5.70
CA ASN A 641 21.72 16.89 -5.92
C ASN A 641 20.45 16.08 -5.60
N CYS A 642 19.49 16.65 -4.86
CA CYS A 642 18.23 15.99 -4.49
C CYS A 642 17.21 16.09 -5.64
N LEU A 643 17.54 15.49 -6.78
CA LEU A 643 16.78 15.63 -8.03
C LEU A 643 15.34 15.10 -7.96
N GLN A 644 15.01 14.28 -6.95
CA GLN A 644 13.68 13.72 -6.71
C GLN A 644 12.76 14.64 -5.87
N LEU A 645 13.24 15.83 -5.47
CA LEU A 645 12.44 16.75 -4.66
C LEU A 645 11.16 17.17 -5.38
N THR A 646 10.07 17.03 -4.63
CA THR A 646 8.71 17.44 -5.01
C THR A 646 8.21 18.57 -4.12
N HIS A 647 8.64 18.62 -2.86
CA HIS A 647 8.23 19.63 -1.89
C HIS A 647 9.48 20.15 -1.16
N LEU A 648 9.72 21.46 -1.26
CA LEU A 648 10.76 22.18 -0.51
C LEU A 648 10.13 23.36 0.22
N ASN A 649 10.03 23.24 1.54
CA ASN A 649 9.47 24.27 2.40
C ASN A 649 10.49 24.72 3.44
N LEU A 650 10.89 26.00 3.35
CA LEU A 650 11.82 26.67 4.26
C LEU A 650 11.20 27.96 4.83
N GLU A 651 9.87 28.07 4.79
CA GLU A 651 9.10 29.22 5.26
C GLU A 651 9.43 29.59 6.72
N ARG A 652 9.34 30.88 7.09
CA ARG A 652 9.55 31.37 8.47
C ARG A 652 10.85 30.87 9.10
N ASN A 653 11.96 31.34 8.56
CA ASN A 653 13.29 31.16 9.13
C ASN A 653 14.07 32.49 9.06
N SER A 654 15.35 32.47 9.41
CA SER A 654 16.28 33.60 9.29
C SER A 654 17.29 33.40 8.15
N LEU A 655 16.89 32.74 7.06
CA LEU A 655 17.80 32.42 5.93
C LEU A 655 18.20 33.68 5.15
N THR A 656 19.46 33.73 4.72
CA THR A 656 20.09 34.83 3.99
C THR A 656 20.51 34.41 2.58
N GLY A 657 21.28 35.27 1.90
CA GLY A 657 21.79 34.98 0.56
C GLY A 657 20.75 35.24 -0.53
N ALA A 658 21.00 34.72 -1.73
CA ALA A 658 20.08 34.83 -2.86
C ALA A 658 19.24 33.57 -3.03
N VAL A 659 18.08 33.69 -3.68
CA VAL A 659 17.32 32.52 -4.16
C VAL A 659 18.20 31.76 -5.18
N PRO A 660 18.55 30.49 -4.95
CA PRO A 660 19.53 29.83 -5.81
C PRO A 660 18.99 29.44 -7.18
N SER A 661 19.77 29.69 -8.24
CA SER A 661 19.38 29.35 -9.62
C SER A 661 19.28 27.85 -9.90
N TRP A 662 20.01 27.02 -9.13
CA TRP A 662 19.97 25.55 -9.29
C TRP A 662 18.60 24.94 -8.96
N LEU A 663 17.70 25.67 -8.27
CA LEU A 663 16.32 25.24 -8.05
C LEU A 663 15.60 24.93 -9.38
N GLY A 664 15.94 25.64 -10.46
CA GLY A 664 15.44 25.36 -11.81
C GLY A 664 15.82 23.99 -12.37
N GLY A 665 16.80 23.30 -11.76
CA GLY A 665 17.18 21.93 -12.09
C GLY A 665 16.24 20.86 -11.51
N LEU A 666 15.44 21.20 -10.48
CA LEU A 666 14.54 20.29 -9.79
C LEU A 666 13.21 20.16 -10.57
N ARG A 667 13.21 19.33 -11.61
CA ARG A 667 12.07 19.22 -12.56
C ARG A 667 10.79 18.65 -11.96
N PHE A 668 10.91 17.87 -10.88
CA PHE A 668 9.77 17.28 -10.16
C PHE A 668 9.22 18.19 -9.06
N LEU A 669 9.82 19.35 -8.83
CA LEU A 669 9.40 20.26 -7.77
C LEU A 669 7.97 20.77 -8.05
N GLY A 670 7.06 20.42 -7.15
CA GLY A 670 5.65 20.81 -7.15
C GLY A 670 5.37 21.96 -6.19
N GLU A 671 6.03 22.01 -5.04
CA GLU A 671 5.89 23.09 -4.07
C GLU A 671 7.26 23.66 -3.68
N LEU A 672 7.37 24.99 -3.78
CA LEU A 672 8.49 25.78 -3.30
C LEU A 672 7.97 26.93 -2.43
N ASP A 673 8.27 26.87 -1.13
CA ASP A 673 7.97 27.94 -0.19
C ASP A 673 9.24 28.39 0.55
N LEU A 674 9.69 29.61 0.23
CA LEU A 674 10.84 30.27 0.86
C LEU A 674 10.41 31.57 1.58
N SER A 675 9.12 31.69 1.89
CA SER A 675 8.57 32.93 2.41
C SER A 675 9.01 33.25 3.85
N SER A 676 8.89 34.51 4.26
CA SER A 676 9.22 35.00 5.59
C SER A 676 10.67 34.68 6.01
N ASN A 677 11.63 35.10 5.20
CA ASN A 677 13.07 34.95 5.42
C ASN A 677 13.78 36.30 5.16
N ALA A 678 15.12 36.32 5.14
CA ALA A 678 15.93 37.48 4.83
C ALA A 678 16.64 37.36 3.46
N LEU A 679 16.04 36.64 2.50
CA LEU A 679 16.63 36.43 1.17
C LEU A 679 16.72 37.74 0.38
N THR A 680 17.81 37.91 -0.36
CA THR A 680 18.18 39.12 -1.13
C THR A 680 18.41 38.76 -2.61
N GLY A 681 18.85 39.72 -3.42
CA GLY A 681 19.14 39.50 -4.83
C GLY A 681 17.88 39.48 -5.69
N VAL A 682 17.94 38.83 -6.85
CA VAL A 682 16.84 38.76 -7.83
C VAL A 682 16.18 37.39 -7.83
N ILE A 683 14.96 37.30 -8.36
CA ILE A 683 14.31 36.01 -8.64
C ILE A 683 15.02 35.38 -9.86
N PRO A 684 15.60 34.17 -9.76
CA PRO A 684 16.31 33.53 -10.86
C PRO A 684 15.38 33.18 -12.02
N VAL A 685 15.84 33.40 -13.25
CA VAL A 685 15.08 33.04 -14.46
C VAL A 685 14.92 31.52 -14.60
N GLU A 686 15.86 30.76 -14.04
CA GLU A 686 15.89 29.30 -14.05
C GLU A 686 14.69 28.67 -13.35
N LEU A 687 14.03 29.36 -12.41
CA LEU A 687 12.80 28.86 -11.77
C LEU A 687 11.69 28.58 -12.79
N GLY A 688 11.69 29.27 -13.94
CA GLY A 688 10.78 28.97 -15.04
C GLY A 688 10.95 27.57 -15.66
N ASN A 689 11.99 26.82 -15.31
CA ASN A 689 12.22 25.45 -15.76
C ASN A 689 11.55 24.38 -14.88
N CYS A 690 11.02 24.75 -13.70
CA CYS A 690 10.31 23.83 -12.80
C CYS A 690 8.88 23.52 -13.30
N SER A 691 8.75 22.84 -14.43
CA SER A 691 7.45 22.68 -15.13
C SER A 691 6.33 22.00 -14.32
N SER A 692 6.68 21.28 -13.24
CA SER A 692 5.74 20.61 -12.34
C SER A 692 5.23 21.50 -11.20
N LEU A 693 5.72 22.74 -11.09
CA LEU A 693 5.46 23.61 -9.94
C LEU A 693 3.99 24.04 -9.90
N LEU A 694 3.35 23.73 -8.77
CA LEU A 694 1.98 24.07 -8.40
C LEU A 694 1.94 25.30 -7.48
N LYS A 695 2.90 25.44 -6.56
CA LYS A 695 2.97 26.56 -5.63
C LYS A 695 4.37 27.17 -5.60
N LEU A 696 4.44 28.48 -5.80
CA LEU A 696 5.63 29.30 -5.64
C LEU A 696 5.36 30.44 -4.67
N SER A 697 6.00 30.40 -3.50
CA SER A 697 5.90 31.41 -2.47
C SER A 697 7.28 31.93 -2.08
N LEU A 698 7.53 33.22 -2.34
CA LEU A 698 8.76 33.93 -1.98
C LEU A 698 8.46 35.19 -1.14
N SER A 699 7.25 35.28 -0.57
CA SER A 699 6.77 36.50 0.09
C SER A 699 7.53 36.84 1.37
N GLY A 700 7.59 38.11 1.76
CA GLY A 700 8.19 38.51 3.03
C GLY A 700 9.70 38.30 3.06
N ASN A 701 10.38 38.70 1.98
CA ASN A 701 11.84 38.67 1.84
C ASN A 701 12.35 40.08 1.45
N ARG A 702 13.63 40.19 1.09
CA ARG A 702 14.28 41.41 0.60
C ARG A 702 14.67 41.28 -0.88
N LEU A 703 13.87 40.56 -1.67
CA LEU A 703 14.14 40.34 -3.09
C LEU A 703 13.96 41.64 -3.89
N SER A 704 14.75 41.80 -4.93
CA SER A 704 14.86 43.01 -5.75
C SER A 704 14.85 42.65 -7.25
N GLY A 705 14.87 43.67 -8.12
CA GLY A 705 14.79 43.46 -9.57
C GLY A 705 13.37 43.13 -10.05
N SER A 706 13.25 42.77 -11.34
CA SER A 706 11.96 42.49 -11.97
C SER A 706 11.51 41.04 -11.77
N ILE A 707 10.19 40.81 -11.84
CA ILE A 707 9.61 39.46 -11.95
C ILE A 707 10.02 38.86 -13.32
N PRO A 708 10.72 37.72 -13.38
CA PRO A 708 11.13 37.11 -14.64
C PRO A 708 9.95 36.70 -15.52
N GLN A 709 10.05 36.96 -16.82
CA GLN A 709 9.04 36.55 -17.80
C GLN A 709 8.93 35.01 -17.91
N GLU A 710 10.01 34.30 -17.57
CA GLU A 710 10.14 32.84 -17.60
C GLU A 710 9.20 32.16 -16.59
N ILE A 711 8.72 32.86 -15.55
CA ILE A 711 7.66 32.34 -14.66
C ILE A 711 6.41 31.98 -15.45
N GLY A 712 6.12 32.67 -16.55
CA GLY A 712 5.04 32.31 -17.47
C GLY A 712 5.21 30.95 -18.17
N ARG A 713 6.32 30.22 -17.99
CA ARG A 713 6.47 28.83 -18.43
C ARG A 713 5.86 27.82 -17.46
N LEU A 714 5.58 28.23 -16.23
CA LEU A 714 5.00 27.39 -15.17
C LEU A 714 3.49 27.21 -15.38
N THR A 715 3.12 26.48 -16.43
CA THR A 715 1.71 26.28 -16.83
C THR A 715 0.89 25.47 -15.81
N SER A 716 1.54 24.74 -14.92
CA SER A 716 0.90 24.00 -13.83
C SER A 716 0.69 24.83 -12.56
N LEU A 717 1.14 26.09 -12.53
CA LEU A 717 1.15 26.90 -11.33
C LEU A 717 -0.26 27.33 -10.91
N ASN A 718 -0.58 27.03 -9.65
CA ASN A 718 -1.85 27.33 -9.01
C ASN A 718 -1.75 28.55 -8.07
N VAL A 719 -0.63 28.69 -7.35
CA VAL A 719 -0.38 29.77 -6.39
C VAL A 719 0.93 30.48 -6.70
N LEU A 720 0.87 31.80 -6.86
CA LEU A 720 2.03 32.68 -6.99
C LEU A 720 1.97 33.79 -5.94
N ASN A 721 2.87 33.72 -4.95
CA ASN A 721 2.93 34.68 -3.86
C ASN A 721 4.33 35.33 -3.75
N LEU A 722 4.43 36.59 -4.16
CA LEU A 722 5.67 37.40 -4.15
C LEU A 722 5.53 38.67 -3.29
N GLN A 723 4.48 38.77 -2.47
CA GLN A 723 4.19 39.98 -1.71
C GLN A 723 5.29 40.33 -0.69
N LYS A 724 5.33 41.57 -0.22
CA LYS A 724 6.29 42.04 0.81
C LYS A 724 7.74 41.80 0.41
N ASN A 725 8.15 42.38 -0.71
CA ASN A 725 9.51 42.37 -1.23
C ASN A 725 9.88 43.77 -1.77
N SER A 726 11.04 43.91 -2.40
CA SER A 726 11.50 45.14 -3.07
C SER A 726 11.49 45.00 -4.60
N LEU A 727 10.56 44.22 -5.16
CA LEU A 727 10.51 43.96 -6.60
C LEU A 727 10.13 45.23 -7.38
N THR A 728 10.76 45.42 -8.55
CA THR A 728 10.61 46.59 -9.42
C THR A 728 10.18 46.19 -10.83
N GLY A 729 10.01 47.15 -11.74
CA GLY A 729 9.62 46.88 -13.13
C GLY A 729 8.15 46.48 -13.28
N ILE A 730 7.79 45.98 -14.47
CA ILE A 730 6.39 45.69 -14.82
C ILE A 730 5.96 44.28 -14.40
N ILE A 731 4.65 44.07 -14.26
CA ILE A 731 4.06 42.73 -14.16
C ILE A 731 4.18 42.05 -15.54
N PRO A 732 4.82 40.87 -15.66
CA PRO A 732 5.03 40.24 -16.97
C PRO A 732 3.70 39.78 -17.62
N PRO A 733 3.39 40.20 -18.86
CA PRO A 733 2.21 39.71 -19.59
C PRO A 733 2.22 38.20 -19.84
N THR A 734 3.40 37.57 -19.75
CA THR A 734 3.57 36.12 -19.90
C THR A 734 2.90 35.31 -18.80
N LEU A 735 2.57 35.91 -17.63
CA LEU A 735 1.84 35.24 -16.55
C LEU A 735 0.50 34.66 -17.00
N ARG A 736 -0.10 35.18 -18.08
CA ARG A 736 -1.32 34.64 -18.71
C ARG A 736 -1.24 33.14 -19.04
N ARG A 737 -0.02 32.62 -19.22
CA ARG A 737 0.23 31.22 -19.56
C ARG A 737 0.09 30.29 -18.34
N CYS A 738 0.15 30.82 -17.13
CA CYS A 738 -0.15 30.10 -15.88
C CYS A 738 -1.67 29.97 -15.72
N ASN A 739 -2.32 29.28 -16.67
CA ASN A 739 -3.78 29.27 -16.80
C ASN A 739 -4.51 28.51 -15.67
N LYS A 740 -3.80 27.78 -14.82
CA LYS A 740 -4.34 27.11 -13.61
C LYS A 740 -4.26 27.97 -12.35
N LEU A 741 -3.73 29.19 -12.45
CA LEU A 741 -3.51 30.06 -11.30
C LEU A 741 -4.84 30.46 -10.66
N TYR A 742 -5.07 30.05 -9.42
CA TYR A 742 -6.24 30.45 -8.65
C TYR A 742 -5.93 31.56 -7.63
N GLU A 743 -4.64 31.80 -7.32
CA GLU A 743 -4.20 32.82 -6.36
C GLU A 743 -2.94 33.56 -6.84
N LEU A 744 -3.03 34.90 -6.91
CA LEU A 744 -1.93 35.79 -7.30
C LEU A 744 -1.77 36.94 -6.30
N ARG A 745 -0.61 36.98 -5.61
CA ARG A 745 -0.28 38.03 -4.64
C ARG A 745 1.06 38.68 -4.96
N LEU A 746 1.02 39.95 -5.33
CA LEU A 746 2.18 40.78 -5.67
C LEU A 746 2.23 42.07 -4.81
N SER A 747 1.45 42.12 -3.73
CA SER A 747 1.31 43.33 -2.91
C SER A 747 2.58 43.73 -2.15
N GLU A 748 2.65 44.97 -1.68
CA GLU A 748 3.80 45.48 -0.90
C GLU A 748 5.14 45.28 -1.64
N ASN A 749 5.22 45.84 -2.85
CA ASN A 749 6.41 45.85 -3.70
C ASN A 749 6.60 47.26 -4.31
N SER A 750 7.55 47.41 -5.24
CA SER A 750 7.77 48.63 -6.02
C SER A 750 7.50 48.43 -7.51
N LEU A 751 6.52 47.57 -7.86
CA LEU A 751 6.14 47.31 -9.25
C LEU A 751 5.54 48.56 -9.90
N GLU A 752 5.87 48.81 -11.16
CA GLU A 752 5.51 50.01 -11.91
C GLU A 752 4.87 49.68 -13.26
N GLY A 753 4.49 50.71 -14.02
CA GLY A 753 3.79 50.55 -15.30
C GLY A 753 2.33 50.12 -15.15
N PRO A 754 1.65 49.80 -16.27
CA PRO A 754 0.24 49.43 -16.26
C PRO A 754 0.00 47.98 -15.82
N ILE A 755 -1.20 47.71 -15.28
CA ILE A 755 -1.69 46.34 -15.09
C ILE A 755 -1.88 45.70 -16.49
N PRO A 756 -1.25 44.55 -16.80
CA PRO A 756 -1.36 43.91 -18.11
C PRO A 756 -2.79 43.44 -18.39
N MET A 757 -3.30 43.69 -19.60
CA MET A 757 -4.62 43.23 -19.99
C MET A 757 -4.72 41.69 -20.02
N GLU A 758 -3.60 41.01 -20.21
CA GLU A 758 -3.49 39.56 -20.25
C GLU A 758 -3.79 38.88 -18.90
N LEU A 759 -3.70 39.59 -17.77
CA LEU A 759 -4.13 39.03 -16.47
C LEU A 759 -5.61 38.66 -16.46
N GLY A 760 -6.44 39.36 -17.24
CA GLY A 760 -7.86 39.02 -17.44
C GLY A 760 -8.10 37.70 -18.17
N GLN A 761 -7.05 37.00 -18.61
CA GLN A 761 -7.16 35.67 -19.24
C GLN A 761 -6.96 34.52 -18.25
N LEU A 762 -6.63 34.80 -16.99
CA LEU A 762 -6.47 33.82 -15.93
C LEU A 762 -7.84 33.34 -15.42
N SER A 763 -8.58 32.60 -16.24
CA SER A 763 -9.97 32.21 -15.95
C SER A 763 -10.16 31.37 -14.68
N GLU A 764 -9.10 30.72 -14.19
CA GLU A 764 -9.10 29.95 -12.94
C GLU A 764 -8.86 30.80 -11.69
N LEU A 765 -8.57 32.10 -11.82
CA LEU A 765 -8.31 32.98 -10.69
C LEU A 765 -9.56 33.10 -9.81
N GLN A 766 -9.47 32.55 -8.60
CA GLN A 766 -10.60 32.39 -7.69
C GLN A 766 -10.34 33.06 -6.35
N VAL A 767 -9.28 32.66 -5.65
CA VAL A 767 -9.09 33.02 -4.23
C VAL A 767 -8.78 34.50 -4.05
N MET A 768 -7.78 35.01 -4.78
CA MET A 768 -7.33 36.40 -4.61
C MET A 768 -6.48 36.91 -5.79
N LEU A 769 -6.70 38.18 -6.15
CA LEU A 769 -5.79 39.03 -6.91
C LEU A 769 -5.39 40.22 -6.04
N ASP A 770 -4.16 40.21 -5.51
CA ASP A 770 -3.64 41.29 -4.68
C ASP A 770 -2.44 41.99 -5.35
N LEU A 771 -2.66 43.21 -5.82
CA LEU A 771 -1.65 44.09 -6.41
C LEU A 771 -1.42 45.36 -5.57
N SER A 772 -1.95 45.39 -4.34
CA SER A 772 -1.95 46.59 -3.51
C SER A 772 -0.55 47.04 -3.08
N ARG A 773 -0.41 48.31 -2.70
CA ARG A 773 0.85 48.90 -2.19
C ARG A 773 2.02 48.69 -3.18
N ASN A 774 1.83 49.17 -4.40
CA ASN A 774 2.82 49.21 -5.47
C ASN A 774 2.85 50.63 -6.10
N ARG A 775 3.53 50.78 -7.24
CA ARG A 775 3.58 52.03 -8.03
C ARG A 775 2.90 51.84 -9.40
N LEU A 776 1.88 50.98 -9.48
CA LEU A 776 1.19 50.68 -10.73
C LEU A 776 0.43 51.92 -11.22
N SER A 777 0.54 52.21 -12.50
CA SER A 777 -0.06 53.38 -13.16
C SER A 777 -0.99 52.95 -14.30
N GLY A 778 -1.50 53.88 -15.10
CA GLY A 778 -2.48 53.55 -16.14
C GLY A 778 -3.89 53.32 -15.61
N GLN A 779 -4.76 52.81 -16.48
CA GLN A 779 -6.15 52.50 -16.16
C GLN A 779 -6.30 51.05 -15.67
N ILE A 780 -7.37 50.78 -14.91
CA ILE A 780 -7.77 49.40 -14.58
C ILE A 780 -8.23 48.72 -15.90
N PRO A 781 -7.62 47.62 -16.35
CA PRO A 781 -7.98 46.98 -17.61
C PRO A 781 -9.40 46.41 -17.58
N THR A 782 -10.15 46.62 -18.66
CA THR A 782 -11.51 46.07 -18.79
C THR A 782 -11.52 44.54 -18.77
N SER A 783 -10.44 43.90 -19.23
CA SER A 783 -10.29 42.45 -19.23
C SER A 783 -10.32 41.81 -17.84
N LEU A 784 -10.06 42.55 -16.76
CA LEU A 784 -10.19 42.02 -15.40
C LEU A 784 -11.63 41.57 -15.09
N GLY A 785 -12.64 42.12 -15.77
CA GLY A 785 -14.03 41.68 -15.66
C GLY A 785 -14.27 40.22 -16.06
N ASN A 786 -13.37 39.62 -16.84
CA ASN A 786 -13.47 38.22 -17.27
C ASN A 786 -13.19 37.21 -16.15
N LEU A 787 -12.65 37.65 -15.00
CA LEU A 787 -12.24 36.79 -13.88
C LEU A 787 -13.43 36.38 -13.00
N VAL A 788 -14.46 35.79 -13.61
CA VAL A 788 -15.78 35.57 -12.96
C VAL A 788 -15.74 34.73 -11.68
N LYS A 789 -14.71 33.90 -11.49
CA LYS A 789 -14.48 33.09 -10.28
C LYS A 789 -13.90 33.89 -9.11
N LEU A 790 -13.38 35.10 -9.35
CA LEU A 790 -12.59 35.85 -8.38
C LEU A 790 -13.42 36.33 -7.17
N GLU A 791 -12.95 35.99 -5.98
CA GLU A 791 -13.58 36.33 -4.70
C GLU A 791 -13.05 37.64 -4.12
N ARG A 792 -11.74 37.89 -4.25
CA ARG A 792 -11.06 39.04 -3.62
C ARG A 792 -10.17 39.78 -4.61
N LEU A 793 -10.45 41.07 -4.79
CA LEU A 793 -9.67 41.99 -5.61
C LEU A 793 -9.15 43.15 -4.77
N ASN A 794 -7.83 43.29 -4.69
CA ASN A 794 -7.18 44.38 -3.97
C ASN A 794 -6.16 45.10 -4.86
N LEU A 795 -6.46 46.35 -5.22
CA LEU A 795 -5.62 47.24 -6.02
C LEU A 795 -5.23 48.51 -5.25
N SER A 796 -5.45 48.54 -3.93
CA SER A 796 -5.30 49.77 -3.14
C SER A 796 -3.86 50.28 -3.09
N SER A 797 -3.67 51.58 -2.81
CA SER A 797 -2.35 52.20 -2.64
C SER A 797 -1.46 52.03 -3.88
N ASN A 798 -1.93 52.53 -5.01
CA ASN A 798 -1.23 52.56 -6.30
C ASN A 798 -1.39 53.95 -6.96
N GLN A 799 -1.00 54.09 -8.22
CA GLN A 799 -1.12 55.31 -9.03
C GLN A 799 -2.11 55.12 -10.19
N LEU A 800 -3.11 54.24 -10.03
CA LEU A 800 -4.10 53.94 -11.06
C LEU A 800 -5.02 55.13 -11.27
N HIS A 801 -5.31 55.48 -12.52
CA HIS A 801 -6.14 56.62 -12.89
C HIS A 801 -7.23 56.25 -13.88
N GLY A 802 -8.15 57.19 -14.16
CA GLY A 802 -9.30 56.96 -15.02
C GLY A 802 -10.49 56.37 -14.28
N GLN A 803 -11.49 55.92 -15.05
CA GLN A 803 -12.76 55.43 -14.50
C GLN A 803 -12.67 53.97 -14.06
N ILE A 804 -13.46 53.59 -13.06
CA ILE A 804 -13.67 52.18 -12.69
C ILE A 804 -14.43 51.50 -13.84
N PRO A 805 -13.86 50.49 -14.51
CA PRO A 805 -14.48 49.89 -15.70
C PRO A 805 -15.74 49.11 -15.34
N THR A 806 -16.81 49.30 -16.12
CA THR A 806 -18.10 48.61 -15.92
C THR A 806 -18.01 47.10 -16.12
N SER A 807 -16.97 46.59 -16.77
CA SER A 807 -16.75 45.15 -16.89
C SER A 807 -16.51 44.46 -15.54
N LEU A 808 -16.06 45.17 -14.49
CA LEU A 808 -15.95 44.60 -13.14
C LEU A 808 -17.29 44.17 -12.54
N LEU A 809 -18.42 44.65 -13.10
CA LEU A 809 -19.76 44.18 -12.74
C LEU A 809 -19.97 42.69 -13.10
N GLN A 810 -19.14 42.12 -13.97
CA GLN A 810 -19.20 40.71 -14.39
C GLN A 810 -18.57 39.76 -13.36
N LEU A 811 -17.88 40.28 -12.34
CA LEU A 811 -17.25 39.49 -11.27
C LEU A 811 -18.30 38.99 -10.27
N THR A 812 -19.08 37.98 -10.66
CA THR A 812 -20.23 37.51 -9.88
C THR A 812 -19.87 36.89 -8.53
N SER A 813 -18.65 36.37 -8.37
CA SER A 813 -18.16 35.76 -7.12
C SER A 813 -17.49 36.75 -6.16
N LEU A 814 -17.35 38.03 -6.56
CA LEU A 814 -16.57 39.00 -5.80
C LEU A 814 -17.24 39.38 -4.48
N ASN A 815 -16.55 39.16 -3.36
CA ASN A 815 -17.04 39.48 -2.02
C ASN A 815 -16.13 40.46 -1.26
N ARG A 816 -14.90 40.69 -1.73
CA ARG A 816 -14.00 41.72 -1.20
C ARG A 816 -13.40 42.53 -2.35
N LEU A 817 -13.61 43.84 -2.30
CA LEU A 817 -13.02 44.81 -3.21
C LEU A 817 -12.31 45.89 -2.41
N ASN A 818 -11.09 46.24 -2.82
CA ASN A 818 -10.41 47.43 -2.33
C ASN A 818 -9.63 48.15 -3.45
N LEU A 819 -10.03 49.40 -3.72
CA LEU A 819 -9.46 50.30 -4.72
C LEU A 819 -8.97 51.62 -4.07
N SER A 820 -8.83 51.66 -2.74
CA SER A 820 -8.48 52.88 -2.02
C SER A 820 -7.10 53.42 -2.41
N ASP A 821 -6.85 54.69 -2.13
CA ASP A 821 -5.56 55.36 -2.28
C ASP A 821 -4.97 55.21 -3.70
N ASN A 822 -5.74 55.67 -4.68
CA ASN A 822 -5.38 55.75 -6.10
C ASN A 822 -5.76 57.13 -6.67
N LEU A 823 -5.66 57.30 -7.98
CA LEU A 823 -6.01 58.51 -8.73
C LEU A 823 -7.26 58.30 -9.61
N LEU A 824 -8.17 57.42 -9.17
CA LEU A 824 -9.38 57.09 -9.93
C LEU A 824 -10.37 58.26 -9.95
N SER A 825 -11.15 58.36 -11.03
CA SER A 825 -12.10 59.45 -11.25
C SER A 825 -13.43 58.97 -11.84
N GLY A 826 -14.48 59.79 -11.72
CA GLY A 826 -15.80 59.50 -12.26
C GLY A 826 -16.74 58.77 -11.29
N ALA A 827 -17.87 58.28 -11.81
CA ALA A 827 -18.93 57.68 -11.00
C ALA A 827 -18.63 56.21 -10.67
N ILE A 828 -18.91 55.79 -9.42
CA ILE A 828 -18.86 54.37 -9.02
C ILE A 828 -20.00 53.60 -9.68
N PRO A 829 -19.74 52.50 -10.42
CA PRO A 829 -20.77 51.66 -11.03
C PRO A 829 -21.75 51.07 -9.99
N ALA A 830 -23.04 51.05 -10.31
CA ALA A 830 -24.11 50.81 -9.34
C ALA A 830 -23.99 49.50 -8.51
N MET A 831 -23.56 48.36 -9.07
CA MET A 831 -23.44 47.12 -8.27
C MET A 831 -22.23 47.13 -7.32
N LEU A 832 -21.19 47.89 -7.66
CA LEU A 832 -20.00 48.05 -6.82
C LEU A 832 -20.26 49.00 -5.63
N SER A 833 -21.38 49.74 -5.65
CA SER A 833 -21.81 50.59 -4.52
C SER A 833 -22.11 49.82 -3.24
N SER A 834 -22.29 48.50 -3.33
CA SER A 834 -22.52 47.60 -2.18
C SER A 834 -21.28 47.42 -1.29
N PHE A 835 -20.07 47.66 -1.82
CA PHE A 835 -18.84 47.63 -1.05
C PHE A 835 -18.69 48.87 -0.16
N PRO A 836 -18.01 48.77 1.00
CA PRO A 836 -17.91 49.88 1.95
C PRO A 836 -17.16 51.09 1.37
N ALA A 837 -17.47 52.30 1.86
CA ALA A 837 -16.79 53.54 1.44
C ALA A 837 -15.26 53.49 1.58
N ALA A 838 -14.76 52.72 2.56
CA ALA A 838 -13.33 52.48 2.75
C ALA A 838 -12.65 51.86 1.52
N SER A 839 -13.37 51.04 0.74
CA SER A 839 -12.86 50.43 -0.50
C SER A 839 -12.53 51.45 -1.59
N TYR A 840 -12.97 52.71 -1.47
CA TYR A 840 -12.78 53.76 -2.46
C TYR A 840 -12.06 55.00 -1.91
N ALA A 841 -11.73 55.00 -0.62
CA ALA A 841 -11.12 56.15 0.06
C ALA A 841 -9.83 56.60 -0.63
N GLY A 842 -9.43 57.87 -0.48
CA GLY A 842 -8.18 58.39 -1.06
C GLY A 842 -8.23 58.73 -2.56
N ASN A 843 -9.30 58.41 -3.28
CA ASN A 843 -9.51 58.81 -4.68
C ASN A 843 -10.31 60.12 -4.77
N GLY A 844 -9.63 61.26 -4.94
CA GLY A 844 -10.24 62.59 -4.83
C GLY A 844 -11.30 62.95 -5.89
N GLU A 845 -11.31 62.27 -7.03
CA GLU A 845 -12.23 62.53 -8.15
C GLU A 845 -13.31 61.44 -8.32
N LEU A 846 -13.35 60.44 -7.44
CA LEU A 846 -14.44 59.44 -7.42
C LEU A 846 -15.68 60.01 -6.71
N CYS A 847 -16.85 59.69 -7.24
CA CYS A 847 -18.13 60.13 -6.70
C CYS A 847 -19.23 59.07 -6.93
N GLY A 848 -20.35 59.19 -6.23
CA GLY A 848 -21.46 58.21 -6.24
C GLY A 848 -21.37 57.22 -5.08
N VAL A 849 -22.53 56.66 -4.68
CA VAL A 849 -22.67 55.78 -3.50
C VAL A 849 -21.63 54.65 -3.56
N PRO A 850 -20.86 54.38 -2.49
CA PRO A 850 -21.00 54.89 -1.11
C PRO A 850 -20.34 56.25 -0.81
N LEU A 851 -19.73 56.91 -1.80
CA LEU A 851 -19.15 58.26 -1.69
C LEU A 851 -20.21 59.36 -1.96
N PRO A 852 -19.90 60.66 -1.72
CA PRO A 852 -20.79 61.76 -2.07
C PRO A 852 -21.20 61.75 -3.54
N THR A 853 -22.45 62.13 -3.82
CA THR A 853 -23.04 62.10 -5.17
C THR A 853 -22.29 62.99 -6.17
N CYS A 854 -22.05 62.47 -7.37
CA CYS A 854 -21.45 63.22 -8.47
C CYS A 854 -22.29 64.47 -8.80
N GLY A 855 -21.69 65.65 -8.74
CA GLY A 855 -22.36 66.91 -9.09
C GLY A 855 -22.87 67.75 -7.91
N ALA A 856 -22.54 67.42 -6.66
CA ALA A 856 -22.60 68.43 -5.60
C ALA A 856 -21.46 69.44 -5.83
N ASN A 857 -21.79 70.59 -6.44
CA ASN A 857 -20.96 71.80 -6.38
C ASN A 857 -20.79 72.19 -4.91
N GLY A 858 -19.86 71.53 -4.22
CA GLY A 858 -19.36 71.93 -2.92
C GLY A 858 -18.71 73.30 -3.08
N ARG A 859 -19.34 74.32 -2.49
CA ARG A 859 -18.81 75.67 -2.36
C ARG A 859 -17.31 75.58 -2.02
N ARG A 860 -16.45 76.01 -2.96
CA ARG A 860 -15.04 76.29 -2.68
C ARG A 860 -15.01 77.27 -1.50
N LEU A 861 -14.53 76.83 -0.33
CA LEU A 861 -14.10 77.76 0.69
C LEU A 861 -12.92 78.56 0.13
N ALA A 862 -12.97 79.89 0.27
CA ALA A 862 -11.95 80.80 -0.22
C ALA A 862 -10.55 80.40 0.32
N SER A 863 -9.54 80.44 -0.56
CA SER A 863 -8.16 79.98 -0.30
C SER A 863 -7.51 80.61 0.94
N ALA A 864 -8.01 81.76 1.40
CA ALA A 864 -7.59 82.42 2.64
C ALA A 864 -7.84 81.57 3.90
N THR A 865 -8.91 80.78 3.94
CA THR A 865 -9.27 79.96 5.11
C THR A 865 -8.41 78.69 5.20
N VAL A 866 -8.04 78.13 4.04
CA VAL A 866 -7.19 76.93 3.95
C VAL A 866 -5.74 77.27 4.29
N SER A 867 -5.21 78.42 3.84
CA SER A 867 -3.90 78.90 4.29
C SER A 867 -3.87 79.17 5.80
N GLY A 868 -4.96 79.65 6.39
CA GLY A 868 -5.06 79.84 7.85
C GLY A 868 -5.04 78.53 8.64
N ILE A 869 -5.73 77.49 8.15
CA ILE A 869 -5.77 76.17 8.80
C ILE A 869 -4.44 75.43 8.62
N VAL A 870 -3.82 75.48 7.44
CA VAL A 870 -2.50 74.87 7.18
C VAL A 870 -1.41 75.55 8.00
N ALA A 871 -1.46 76.89 8.15
CA ALA A 871 -0.53 77.61 9.02
C ALA A 871 -0.73 77.26 10.50
N ALA A 872 -1.98 77.12 10.97
CA ALA A 872 -2.26 76.72 12.34
C ALA A 872 -1.82 75.28 12.63
N ILE A 873 -2.06 74.34 11.72
CA ILE A 873 -1.61 72.94 11.85
C ILE A 873 -0.08 72.86 11.81
N ALA A 874 0.58 73.61 10.92
CA ALA A 874 2.04 73.66 10.84
C ALA A 874 2.68 74.22 12.14
N ILE A 875 2.06 75.23 12.75
CA ILE A 875 2.50 75.79 14.04
C ILE A 875 2.31 74.76 15.16
N VAL A 876 1.15 74.10 15.22
CA VAL A 876 0.88 73.06 16.23
C VAL A 876 1.83 71.87 16.03
N SER A 877 2.05 71.39 14.81
CA SER A 877 2.99 70.31 14.54
C SER A 877 4.44 70.69 14.86
N ALA A 878 4.85 71.93 14.59
CA ALA A 878 6.17 72.42 14.96
C ALA A 878 6.34 72.50 16.48
N THR A 879 5.31 72.93 17.22
CA THR A 879 5.35 72.95 18.69
C THR A 879 5.40 71.55 19.29
N VAL A 880 4.68 70.58 18.73
CA VAL A 880 4.74 69.16 19.15
C VAL A 880 6.09 68.54 18.80
N CYS A 881 6.63 68.81 17.61
CA CYS A 881 7.97 68.36 17.23
C CYS A 881 9.04 68.93 18.16
N MET A 882 8.99 70.22 18.50
CA MET A 882 9.93 70.84 19.45
C MET A 882 9.79 70.27 20.86
N ALA A 883 8.57 69.96 21.31
CA ALA A 883 8.33 69.30 22.60
C ALA A 883 8.87 67.85 22.63
N LEU A 884 8.68 67.10 21.55
CA LEU A 884 9.23 65.75 21.40
C LEU A 884 10.76 65.76 21.30
N LEU A 885 11.35 66.73 20.59
CA LEU A 885 12.80 66.91 20.51
C LEU A 885 13.39 67.31 21.86
N TYR A 886 12.69 68.14 22.64
CA TYR A 886 13.04 68.47 24.02
C TYR A 886 12.94 67.23 24.93
N ILE A 887 11.90 66.40 24.81
CA ILE A 887 11.75 65.15 25.56
C ILE A 887 12.86 64.15 25.18
N MET A 888 13.17 64.00 23.90
CA MET A 888 14.25 63.14 23.42
C MET A 888 15.63 63.62 23.88
N LEU A 889 15.91 64.93 23.86
CA LEU A 889 17.15 65.51 24.39
C LEU A 889 17.25 65.35 25.91
N ARG A 890 16.12 65.46 26.63
CA ARG A 890 16.06 65.24 28.08
C ARG A 890 16.23 63.75 28.44
N MET A 891 15.68 62.84 27.65
CA MET A 891 15.90 61.40 27.76
C MET A 891 17.35 61.04 27.43
N TRP A 892 17.95 61.66 26.41
CA TRP A 892 19.36 61.45 26.05
C TRP A 892 20.34 62.01 27.10
N SER A 893 20.00 63.13 27.75
CA SER A 893 20.76 63.67 28.89
C SER A 893 20.67 62.78 30.12
N ASN A 894 19.47 62.24 30.44
CA ASN A 894 19.29 61.29 31.54
C ASN A 894 19.95 59.93 31.24
N TRP A 895 20.05 59.52 29.97
CA TRP A 895 20.73 58.28 29.56
C TRP A 895 22.26 58.40 29.63
N ARG A 896 22.81 59.62 29.50
CA ARG A 896 24.24 59.93 29.70
C ARG A 896 24.66 60.02 31.16
N GLU A 897 23.77 60.35 32.10
CA GLU A 897 24.08 60.33 33.54
C GLU A 897 24.05 58.91 34.16
N VAL A 898 23.42 57.93 33.50
CA VAL A 898 23.31 56.54 33.99
C VAL A 898 24.39 55.60 33.42
N SER A 899 25.23 56.07 32.49
CA SER A 899 26.29 55.26 31.83
C SER A 899 27.72 55.59 32.28
N VAL A 900 27.90 56.30 33.40
CA VAL A 900 29.22 56.49 34.05
C VAL A 900 29.09 56.34 35.57
N SER A 901 29.07 55.10 36.07
CA SER A 901 29.58 54.79 37.41
C SER A 901 29.73 53.28 37.63
N SER A 902 30.78 52.94 38.39
CA SER A 902 31.09 51.68 39.07
C SER A 902 31.66 50.51 38.26
N SER A 903 33.01 50.54 38.17
CA SER A 903 33.84 49.35 38.36
C SER A 903 33.98 49.02 39.85
N ASP A 904 34.25 47.74 40.09
CA ASP A 904 34.93 47.11 41.25
C ASP A 904 34.20 46.95 42.60
N GLY A 905 34.17 45.68 43.06
CA GLY A 905 34.30 45.36 44.49
C GLY A 905 33.36 44.29 45.07
N GLU A 906 33.79 43.02 44.97
CA GLU A 906 33.70 41.95 45.99
C GLU A 906 32.35 41.26 46.37
N GLU A 907 32.39 39.93 46.23
CA GLU A 907 31.58 38.85 46.85
C GLU A 907 31.68 38.81 48.40
N PRO A 908 30.89 38.02 49.19
CA PRO A 908 30.26 36.74 48.83
C PRO A 908 28.84 36.41 49.40
N GLU A 909 28.34 35.26 48.92
CA GLU A 909 27.47 34.24 49.54
C GLU A 909 25.92 34.36 49.55
N ALA A 910 25.33 33.52 48.66
CA ALA A 910 24.27 32.51 48.85
C ALA A 910 22.93 32.84 49.55
N HIS A 911 21.83 32.88 48.78
CA HIS A 911 20.76 31.84 48.75
C HIS A 911 19.56 32.21 47.84
N ASP A 912 19.20 31.26 46.97
CA ASP A 912 17.84 30.79 46.60
C ASP A 912 16.71 31.79 46.23
N LYS A 913 16.30 31.81 44.95
CA LYS A 913 14.97 31.39 44.42
C LYS A 913 14.70 31.91 43.01
N GLY A 914 14.10 31.04 42.19
CA GLY A 914 13.91 31.25 40.75
C GLY A 914 12.73 32.14 40.30
N GLY A 915 12.71 32.40 38.99
CA GLY A 915 11.56 32.90 38.22
C GLY A 915 11.55 32.19 36.86
N LYS A 916 10.51 31.43 36.48
CA LYS A 916 9.19 31.86 35.94
C LYS A 916 9.31 32.85 34.78
N CYS A 917 9.24 32.31 33.55
CA CYS A 917 8.77 33.05 32.38
C CYS A 917 7.24 33.02 32.33
N CYS A 918 6.67 34.17 32.02
CA CYS A 918 5.31 34.58 32.32
C CYS A 918 4.24 33.95 31.41
N ALA A 919 3.12 33.59 32.04
CA ALA A 919 1.80 33.54 31.43
C ALA A 919 1.25 34.97 31.26
N GLY A 920 0.44 35.18 30.22
CA GLY A 920 -0.38 36.36 30.03
C GLY A 920 -1.81 35.93 29.65
N ASP A 921 -2.73 36.13 30.59
CA ASP A 921 -4.15 35.75 30.54
C ASP A 921 -4.97 36.49 29.48
N GLY A 922 -6.03 35.81 29.02
CA GLY A 922 -7.09 36.36 28.18
C GLY A 922 -8.22 37.04 28.97
N LYS A 923 -9.04 37.82 28.24
CA LYS A 923 -10.44 38.13 28.60
C LYS A 923 -11.33 38.21 27.35
N TYR A 924 -12.50 37.59 27.50
CA TYR A 924 -13.63 37.39 26.59
C TYR A 924 -14.34 38.66 26.10
N TRP A 925 -14.99 38.58 24.92
CA TRP A 925 -16.41 38.98 24.70
C TRP A 925 -17.06 38.14 23.58
N LYS A 926 -18.28 37.63 23.86
CA LYS A 926 -19.21 36.95 22.94
C LYS A 926 -20.02 37.96 22.11
N VAL A 927 -20.35 37.65 20.85
CA VAL A 927 -21.69 37.84 20.23
C VAL A 927 -21.90 36.75 19.17
N GLY A 928 -23.08 36.14 19.17
CA GLY A 928 -23.40 34.95 18.37
C GLY A 928 -24.26 35.17 17.12
N SER A 929 -24.40 34.04 16.44
CA SER A 929 -25.47 33.54 15.55
C SER A 929 -25.67 34.16 14.16
N GLY A 930 -25.37 33.32 13.15
CA GLY A 930 -26.36 32.92 12.14
C GLY A 930 -26.00 33.19 10.68
N LEU A 931 -25.34 32.25 10.01
CA LEU A 931 -25.92 31.55 8.85
C LEU A 931 -25.00 30.43 8.33
N VAL A 932 -25.67 29.38 7.88
CA VAL A 932 -25.20 28.11 7.34
C VAL A 932 -24.44 28.31 6.03
N VAL A 933 -23.24 27.72 5.90
CA VAL A 933 -22.61 27.36 4.61
C VAL A 933 -21.93 25.99 4.77
N ALA A 934 -22.22 25.14 3.79
CA ALA A 934 -21.81 23.75 3.62
C ALA A 934 -20.28 23.56 3.50
N PRO A 935 -19.75 22.35 3.78
CA PRO A 935 -18.32 22.08 3.81
C PRO A 935 -17.72 22.04 2.41
N SER A 936 -16.66 22.81 2.20
CA SER A 936 -15.81 22.75 1.02
C SER A 936 -14.79 21.61 1.14
N THR A 937 -14.71 20.87 0.05
CA THR A 937 -13.81 19.76 -0.27
C THR A 937 -12.33 20.09 -0.05
N GLU A 938 -11.78 19.65 1.09
CA GLU A 938 -10.37 19.30 1.24
C GLU A 938 -10.32 17.82 1.58
N ASP A 939 -10.06 17.01 0.56
CA ASP A 939 -10.11 15.56 0.62
C ASP A 939 -8.75 15.00 0.19
N LYS A 940 -8.26 14.08 1.02
CA LYS A 940 -7.75 12.77 0.57
C LYS A 940 -6.43 12.73 -0.17
N TYR A 941 -5.31 13.11 0.46
CA TYR A 941 -3.99 12.53 0.11
C TYR A 941 -3.02 12.58 1.30
N SER A 942 -3.28 11.84 2.40
CA SER A 942 -2.16 11.41 3.28
C SER A 942 -2.45 10.22 4.19
N SER A 943 -3.71 9.89 4.49
CA SER A 943 -4.01 8.76 5.39
C SER A 943 -4.03 7.38 4.69
N ALA A 944 -4.35 7.35 3.39
CA ALA A 944 -4.48 6.08 2.64
C ALA A 944 -3.14 5.45 2.25
N SER A 945 -2.05 6.22 2.19
CA SER A 945 -0.72 5.73 1.76
C SER A 945 0.14 5.19 2.90
N GLU A 946 -0.17 5.53 4.16
CA GLU A 946 0.58 5.03 5.32
C GLU A 946 -0.07 3.76 5.91
N SER A 947 -1.41 3.62 5.81
CA SER A 947 -2.11 2.37 6.11
C SER A 947 -1.75 1.24 5.14
N THR A 948 -1.61 1.53 3.84
CA THR A 948 -1.16 0.55 2.84
C THR A 948 0.31 0.15 3.00
N VAL A 949 1.17 0.99 3.59
CA VAL A 949 2.60 0.65 3.79
C VAL A 949 2.79 -0.26 5.02
N LEU A 950 1.98 -0.07 6.06
CA LEU A 950 1.95 -0.98 7.22
C LEU A 950 1.28 -2.32 6.86
N HIS A 951 0.12 -2.31 6.19
CA HIS A 951 -0.54 -3.56 5.77
C HIS A 951 0.18 -4.28 4.62
N GLY A 952 0.73 -3.57 3.64
CA GLY A 952 1.43 -4.17 2.50
C GLY A 952 2.68 -4.95 2.90
N LYS A 953 3.38 -4.54 3.97
CA LYS A 953 4.52 -5.30 4.53
C LYS A 953 4.11 -6.43 5.46
N LEU A 954 2.97 -6.32 6.17
CA LEU A 954 2.42 -7.40 7.00
C LEU A 954 1.88 -8.57 6.14
N THR A 955 1.30 -8.29 4.96
CA THR A 955 0.89 -9.32 4.01
C THR A 955 2.07 -10.02 3.31
N GLU A 956 3.18 -9.33 3.07
CA GLU A 956 4.40 -9.96 2.54
C GLU A 956 5.13 -10.82 3.58
N ALA A 957 5.07 -10.47 4.87
CA ALA A 957 5.65 -11.28 5.95
C ALA A 957 4.83 -12.54 6.28
N SER A 958 3.49 -12.46 6.23
CA SER A 958 2.60 -13.61 6.47
C SER A 958 2.60 -14.61 5.31
N ALA A 959 2.78 -14.17 4.06
CA ALA A 959 2.87 -15.05 2.89
C ALA A 959 4.17 -15.90 2.84
N ILE A 960 5.17 -15.59 3.67
CA ILE A 960 6.43 -16.34 3.74
C ILE A 960 6.35 -17.49 4.76
N ASN A 961 5.42 -17.46 5.73
CA ASN A 961 5.25 -18.53 6.73
C ASN A 961 4.19 -19.58 6.37
N SER A 962 3.54 -19.49 5.20
CA SER A 962 2.61 -20.52 4.68
C SER A 962 3.21 -21.42 3.59
N LYS A 963 4.55 -21.43 3.44
CA LYS A 963 5.30 -22.43 2.67
C LYS A 963 6.38 -23.05 3.56
N GLY A 964 5.95 -24.01 4.36
CA GLY A 964 6.76 -24.96 5.10
C GLY A 964 6.02 -26.27 5.19
#